data_AF-F2LRJ0-F1
#
_entry.id   AF-F2LRJ0-F1
#
_cell.length_a   1.000
_cell.length_b   1.000
_cell.length_c   1.000
_cell.angle_alpha   90.00
_cell.angle_beta   90.00
_cell.angle_gamma   90.00
#
_symmetry.space_group_name_H-M   'P 1'
#
loop_
_entity.id
_entity.type
_entity.pdbx_description
1 polymer ?
#
loop_
_entity_poly.entity_id
_entity_poly.type
_entity_poly.pdbx_seq_one_letter_code
_entity_poly.pdbx_strand_id
1 'polypeptide(L)'
;MADNASTGRDSQASVTDRQDPRAAAASVPDGWAPAGYEPVAIVGMACRMPGAANKEQFWDALRAGRDCITAWPRRRLPVVASRPAQGAKEGGFLDGVDEFDAGFFHISPKEAQRMDPQQRLLLELAWEALEDAGCPASTIRHTDGGVFVGISHSDYSQNLFSGTSPVDSYSSSANAISISANRLSFCLDLTGPSIAIDTACSSSLTAAHLACTSLREGECGFALVAGVNLVLAPELTSALELAGILSPDFRCKPFSARANGYVRGEGCGVVVMKRLARAVADGDRIYAVIRGSAVGQNGRSNGLTSPNPGAQESVMRAAARRAAIDPNKIDYVETHGTGTHLGDQIELLALSRVYCDRREPIRPLLLGAVKSNIGHLEAAAGMAGLIKTSLALHHGELPGNLHVEPPNESIDFATLRIEVLGRTRGWPDTGRAKAAGLSSFGFGGANAHLILGEAPRLPARPADGPGTPQLVVLSAETAGALLRQASRLSAWLDAAQSGAGHPLSDLAYSLLARRDALRFRRAFVAATAIDLAAQLARFAGACRESDLTRAARVRAAFWFGEPGCGWIEAMGAACGSDPHLRSIVELGDERLRAGGQSWSIAGSLGSRAALRTGAKRRAATIAVQLGLIHALRAHGVTPSLARGIGAGRIAAGMADGSSTLEQALDALTGDETAGDASPAGDPAPDEGARTVWFVCGGRLPARYQADAAAVIELSGDGGAGALLDALATWYGVGGSLCYRAVEGVEPRLVSLPAYPWERTRYWFDASAATPVAAGRNPPFPAAQADSSACGAGDGQALSALETSLLSIWETVVGVSAFGVTERLLRIGKPAHITQFQAEIAKRLGKSISLDKLTRSPTIRDLARALEVDTEDRLTLQSRLSRGAARRNALARSQG
;
A
#
# COMPACT_ATOMS: atom_id res chain seq x y z
N MET A 1 53.86 24.28 18.12
CA MET A 1 54.09 23.53 16.87
C MET A 1 53.06 22.40 16.88
N ALA A 2 51.83 22.71 16.48
CA ALA A 2 51.24 22.47 15.14
C ALA A 2 50.60 21.06 15.11
N ASP A 3 49.39 20.79 14.62
CA ASP A 3 48.27 21.59 14.10
C ASP A 3 47.03 20.66 13.97
N ASN A 4 45.84 21.25 13.84
CA ASN A 4 44.60 20.76 13.17
C ASN A 4 43.61 19.71 13.78
N ALA A 5 42.53 20.26 14.35
CA ALA A 5 41.10 20.21 13.93
C ALA A 5 40.42 18.90 13.43
N SER A 6 39.33 18.49 14.13
CA SER A 6 37.94 18.55 13.58
C SER A 6 36.87 18.19 14.63
N THR A 7 36.01 19.17 14.90
CA THR A 7 34.66 19.09 15.50
C THR A 7 33.67 18.59 14.44
N GLY A 8 32.49 17.99 14.68
CA GLY A 8 31.76 17.51 15.84
C GLY A 8 30.51 16.76 15.31
N ARG A 9 29.94 15.82 16.08
CA ARG A 9 28.64 15.19 15.80
C ARG A 9 27.85 14.94 17.09
N ASP A 10 26.61 15.39 17.03
CA ASP A 10 25.37 14.77 17.53
C ASP A 10 25.23 14.46 19.02
N SER A 11 24.65 15.43 19.73
CA SER A 11 23.93 15.19 20.98
C SER A 11 22.51 14.68 20.69
N GLN A 12 22.33 13.36 20.81
CA GLN A 12 21.01 12.75 21.00
C GLN A 12 20.44 13.19 22.35
N ALA A 13 19.37 13.98 22.33
CA ALA A 13 18.57 14.25 23.52
C ALA A 13 17.60 13.07 23.73
N SER A 14 17.80 12.35 24.83
CA SER A 14 16.92 11.32 25.35
C SER A 14 15.53 11.89 25.65
N VAL A 15 14.50 11.36 25.00
CA VAL A 15 13.10 11.66 25.28
C VAL A 15 12.72 11.02 26.62
N THR A 16 12.65 11.85 27.66
CA THR A 16 12.03 11.48 28.94
C THR A 16 10.52 11.38 28.78
N ASP A 17 9.97 10.25 29.24
CA ASP A 17 8.57 9.91 29.40
C ASP A 17 7.75 11.05 30.04
N ARG A 18 7.13 11.88 29.21
CA ARG A 18 6.00 12.73 29.61
C ARG A 18 4.74 11.98 29.20
N GLN A 19 3.92 11.57 30.17
CA GLN A 19 2.61 11.00 29.91
C GLN A 19 1.81 11.93 28.98
N ASP A 20 1.55 11.46 27.77
CA ASP A 20 0.76 12.17 26.76
C ASP A 20 -0.71 12.22 27.22
N PRO A 21 -1.33 13.41 27.34
CA PRO A 21 -2.74 13.55 27.71
C PRO A 21 -3.71 12.75 26.81
N ARG A 22 -3.34 12.40 25.57
CA ARG A 22 -4.15 11.53 24.69
C ARG A 22 -4.22 10.08 25.15
N ALA A 23 -3.13 9.55 25.70
CA ALA A 23 -3.10 8.20 26.25
C ALA A 23 -3.97 8.08 27.51
N ALA A 24 -4.11 9.15 28.28
CA ALA A 24 -5.00 9.22 29.44
C ALA A 24 -6.49 9.38 29.07
N ALA A 25 -6.80 9.93 27.89
CA ALA A 25 -8.18 10.17 27.42
C ALA A 25 -8.82 8.98 26.68
N ALA A 26 -8.02 8.08 26.09
CA ALA A 26 -8.52 6.88 25.43
C ALA A 26 -8.82 5.77 26.45
N SER A 27 -10.09 5.55 26.79
CA SER A 27 -10.48 4.45 27.69
C SER A 27 -10.42 3.11 26.94
N VAL A 28 -9.77 2.11 27.53
CA VAL A 28 -9.91 0.71 27.09
C VAL A 28 -11.39 0.32 27.23
N PRO A 29 -12.04 -0.20 26.18
CA PRO A 29 -13.45 -0.58 26.26
C PRO A 29 -13.74 -1.60 27.37
N ASP A 30 -14.86 -1.43 28.08
CA ASP A 30 -15.29 -2.33 29.16
C ASP A 30 -15.43 -3.78 28.69
N GLY A 31 -14.94 -4.72 29.50
CA GLY A 31 -15.01 -6.16 29.23
C GLY A 31 -13.76 -6.77 28.57
N TRP A 32 -12.71 -5.97 28.35
CA TRP A 32 -11.39 -6.48 27.98
C TRP A 32 -10.43 -6.43 29.17
N ALA A 33 -9.87 -7.57 29.56
CA ALA A 33 -8.68 -7.58 30.40
C ALA A 33 -7.49 -6.92 29.67
N PRO A 34 -6.45 -6.44 30.38
CA PRO A 34 -5.17 -6.12 29.77
C PRO A 34 -4.72 -7.32 28.92
N ALA A 35 -4.48 -7.10 27.64
CA ALA A 35 -4.00 -8.17 26.78
C ALA A 35 -2.66 -8.69 27.32
N GLY A 36 -2.42 -10.00 27.24
CA GLY A 36 -1.13 -10.59 27.65
C GLY A 36 0.06 -10.11 26.79
N TYR A 37 -0.23 -9.43 25.68
CA TYR A 37 0.72 -8.81 24.76
C TYR A 37 0.19 -7.45 24.32
N GLU A 38 1.08 -6.55 23.89
CA GLU A 38 0.68 -5.26 23.32
C GLU A 38 -0.27 -5.44 22.11
N PRO A 39 -1.49 -4.85 22.15
CA PRO A 39 -2.41 -4.91 21.02
C PRO A 39 -1.91 -4.12 19.81
N VAL A 40 -2.35 -4.53 18.62
CA VAL A 40 -1.98 -3.89 17.34
C VAL A 40 -3.21 -3.24 16.72
N ALA A 41 -3.15 -1.94 16.47
CA ALA A 41 -4.21 -1.18 15.83
C ALA A 41 -4.11 -1.27 14.31
N ILE A 42 -5.27 -1.41 13.64
CA ILE A 42 -5.40 -1.20 12.20
C ILE A 42 -5.81 0.26 11.99
N VAL A 43 -4.88 1.07 11.47
CA VAL A 43 -5.03 2.54 11.40
C VAL A 43 -5.41 3.06 10.01
N GLY A 44 -5.19 2.27 8.96
CA GLY A 44 -5.60 2.58 7.60
C GLY A 44 -5.83 1.31 6.79
N MET A 45 -6.67 1.39 5.76
CA MET A 45 -6.92 0.28 4.86
C MET A 45 -7.32 0.73 3.46
N ALA A 46 -6.99 -0.09 2.46
CA ALA A 46 -7.45 0.06 1.09
C ALA A 46 -7.67 -1.32 0.45
N CYS A 47 -8.58 -1.41 -0.52
CA CYS A 47 -8.79 -2.64 -1.26
C CYS A 47 -9.33 -2.43 -2.68
N ARG A 48 -9.09 -3.45 -3.51
CA ARG A 48 -9.84 -3.77 -4.72
C ARG A 48 -10.46 -5.15 -4.54
N MET A 49 -11.77 -5.22 -4.60
CA MET A 49 -12.55 -6.46 -4.46
C MET A 49 -13.50 -6.61 -5.66
N PRO A 50 -13.96 -7.82 -5.99
CA PRO A 50 -14.94 -8.02 -7.05
C PRO A 50 -16.17 -7.12 -6.84
N GLY A 51 -16.54 -6.36 -7.87
CA GLY A 51 -17.64 -5.39 -7.81
C GLY A 51 -17.40 -4.15 -6.93
N ALA A 52 -16.17 -3.93 -6.42
CA ALA A 52 -15.85 -2.80 -5.55
C ALA A 52 -14.43 -2.26 -5.77
N ALA A 53 -14.35 -0.99 -6.18
CA ALA A 53 -13.09 -0.31 -6.44
C ALA A 53 -12.43 0.28 -5.18
N ASN A 54 -13.08 0.25 -4.02
CA ASN A 54 -12.54 0.73 -2.74
C ASN A 54 -13.28 0.10 -1.55
N LYS A 55 -12.83 0.40 -0.32
CA LYS A 55 -13.39 -0.17 0.91
C LYS A 55 -14.82 0.26 1.19
N GLU A 56 -15.19 1.49 0.83
CA GLU A 56 -16.56 2.00 0.97
C GLU A 56 -17.53 1.24 0.07
N GLN A 57 -17.18 1.08 -1.23
CA GLN A 57 -17.98 0.29 -2.17
C GLN A 57 -18.03 -1.19 -1.79
N PHE A 58 -16.95 -1.73 -1.21
CA PHE A 58 -16.92 -3.09 -0.71
C PHE A 58 -17.87 -3.25 0.46
N TRP A 59 -17.83 -2.34 1.44
CA TRP A 59 -18.76 -2.30 2.55
C TRP A 59 -20.21 -2.23 2.09
N ASP A 60 -20.53 -1.31 1.18
CA ASP A 60 -21.88 -1.16 0.61
C ASP A 60 -22.33 -2.44 -0.13
N ALA A 61 -21.41 -3.11 -0.83
CA ALA A 61 -21.71 -4.39 -1.49
C ALA A 61 -22.10 -5.48 -0.49
N LEU A 62 -21.35 -5.59 0.61
CA LEU A 62 -21.62 -6.57 1.65
C LEU A 62 -22.93 -6.28 2.38
N ARG A 63 -23.16 -5.01 2.78
CA ARG A 63 -24.40 -4.60 3.45
C ARG A 63 -25.64 -4.90 2.62
N ALA A 64 -25.57 -4.64 1.32
CA ALA A 64 -26.64 -4.90 0.37
C ALA A 64 -26.78 -6.38 -0.03
N GLY A 65 -25.90 -7.27 0.45
CA GLY A 65 -25.93 -8.69 0.08
C GLY A 65 -25.70 -8.92 -1.41
N ARG A 66 -24.82 -8.14 -2.05
CA ARG A 66 -24.51 -8.31 -3.48
C ARG A 66 -23.70 -9.58 -3.72
N ASP A 67 -24.10 -10.33 -4.75
CA ASP A 67 -23.33 -11.41 -5.35
C ASP A 67 -22.43 -10.80 -6.44
N CYS A 68 -21.13 -10.87 -6.23
CA CYS A 68 -20.11 -10.27 -7.09
C CYS A 68 -19.43 -11.30 -7.99
N ILE A 69 -19.99 -12.50 -8.12
CA ILE A 69 -19.54 -13.51 -9.06
C ILE A 69 -20.06 -13.17 -10.47
N THR A 70 -19.14 -13.06 -11.43
CA THR A 70 -19.42 -12.67 -12.81
C THR A 70 -18.72 -13.59 -13.79
N ALA A 71 -19.13 -13.54 -15.06
CA ALA A 71 -18.35 -14.15 -16.13
C ALA A 71 -16.99 -13.45 -16.28
N TRP A 72 -16.02 -14.14 -16.89
CA TRP A 72 -14.71 -13.57 -17.21
C TRP A 72 -14.81 -12.21 -17.93
N PRO A 73 -13.99 -11.20 -17.54
CA PRO A 73 -14.00 -9.91 -18.20
C PRO A 73 -13.69 -10.02 -19.69
N ARG A 74 -14.45 -9.28 -20.52
CA ARG A 74 -14.39 -9.36 -21.99
C ARG A 74 -12.98 -9.22 -22.55
N ARG A 75 -12.15 -8.34 -21.97
CA ARG A 75 -10.76 -8.10 -22.38
C ARG A 75 -9.83 -9.30 -22.17
N ARG A 76 -10.19 -10.22 -21.26
CA ARG A 76 -9.41 -11.42 -20.92
C ARG A 76 -9.90 -12.69 -21.63
N LEU A 77 -11.10 -12.67 -22.21
CA LEU A 77 -11.68 -13.81 -22.93
C LEU A 77 -10.77 -14.38 -24.04
N PRO A 78 -10.07 -13.58 -24.87
CA PRO A 78 -9.20 -14.15 -25.91
C PRO A 78 -8.05 -15.00 -25.37
N VAL A 79 -7.47 -14.60 -24.22
CA VAL A 79 -6.37 -15.33 -23.57
C VAL A 79 -6.89 -16.62 -22.95
N VAL A 80 -8.06 -16.56 -22.30
CA VAL A 80 -8.68 -17.73 -21.66
C VAL A 80 -9.21 -18.72 -22.69
N ALA A 81 -9.84 -18.25 -23.77
CA ALA A 81 -10.45 -19.09 -24.80
C ALA A 81 -9.44 -19.73 -25.77
N SER A 82 -8.25 -19.16 -25.92
CA SER A 82 -7.18 -19.71 -26.78
C SER A 82 -6.43 -20.89 -26.16
N ARG A 83 -6.69 -21.20 -24.89
CA ARG A 83 -6.11 -22.35 -24.20
C ARG A 83 -7.19 -23.42 -24.00
N PRO A 84 -6.95 -24.69 -24.41
CA PRO A 84 -7.94 -25.77 -24.34
C PRO A 84 -8.17 -26.18 -22.87
N ALA A 85 -8.96 -25.40 -22.15
CA ALA A 85 -9.30 -25.62 -20.76
C ALA A 85 -10.83 -25.75 -20.62
N GLN A 86 -11.27 -26.90 -20.09
CA GLN A 86 -12.56 -26.98 -19.38
C GLN A 86 -12.30 -26.27 -18.04
N GLY A 87 -12.72 -25.01 -17.94
CA GLY A 87 -12.47 -24.17 -16.78
C GLY A 87 -13.74 -23.46 -16.33
N ALA A 88 -13.81 -23.13 -15.04
CA ALA A 88 -14.91 -22.35 -14.46
C ALA A 88 -15.24 -21.09 -15.28
N LYS A 89 -16.51 -20.94 -15.64
CA LYS A 89 -17.02 -19.86 -16.51
C LYS A 89 -17.21 -18.54 -15.77
N GLU A 90 -17.35 -18.62 -14.45
CA GLU A 90 -17.60 -17.49 -13.57
C GLU A 90 -16.62 -17.46 -12.40
N GLY A 91 -16.40 -16.27 -11.86
CA GLY A 91 -15.49 -16.00 -10.77
C GLY A 91 -15.70 -14.60 -10.20
N GLY A 92 -15.09 -14.34 -9.05
CA GLY A 92 -15.03 -12.98 -8.51
C GLY A 92 -13.91 -12.21 -9.20
N PHE A 93 -14.19 -11.48 -10.28
CA PHE A 93 -13.14 -10.85 -11.08
C PHE A 93 -13.01 -9.34 -10.82
N LEU A 94 -11.80 -8.83 -10.94
CA LEU A 94 -11.50 -7.39 -11.00
C LEU A 94 -11.52 -6.88 -12.44
N ASP A 95 -11.88 -5.61 -12.59
CA ASP A 95 -11.75 -4.85 -13.83
C ASP A 95 -10.44 -4.04 -13.85
N GLY A 96 -9.91 -3.78 -15.05
CA GLY A 96 -8.78 -2.87 -15.25
C GLY A 96 -7.46 -3.34 -14.60
N VAL A 97 -7.26 -4.65 -14.41
CA VAL A 97 -5.99 -5.19 -13.88
C VAL A 97 -4.80 -4.92 -14.79
N ASP A 98 -5.05 -4.54 -16.05
CA ASP A 98 -4.03 -4.10 -17.00
C ASP A 98 -3.72 -2.59 -16.89
N GLU A 99 -4.38 -1.83 -16.02
CA GLU A 99 -4.18 -0.38 -15.85
C GLU A 99 -3.28 -0.06 -14.64
N PHE A 100 -2.42 0.96 -14.76
CA PHE A 100 -1.52 1.40 -13.68
C PHE A 100 -0.99 2.82 -13.90
N ASP A 101 -0.58 3.51 -12.82
CA ASP A 101 0.12 4.80 -12.87
C ASP A 101 1.64 4.63 -12.70
N ALA A 102 2.33 4.22 -13.77
CA ALA A 102 3.77 3.96 -13.70
C ALA A 102 4.60 5.24 -13.43
N GLY A 103 4.14 6.39 -13.93
CA GLY A 103 4.84 7.67 -13.77
C GLY A 103 4.92 8.11 -12.32
N PHE A 104 3.84 7.89 -11.55
CA PHE A 104 3.77 8.18 -10.12
C PHE A 104 4.89 7.46 -9.35
N PHE A 105 5.09 6.17 -9.62
CA PHE A 105 6.10 5.34 -8.93
C PHE A 105 7.49 5.38 -9.58
N HIS A 106 7.70 6.26 -10.57
CA HIS A 106 8.95 6.37 -11.33
C HIS A 106 9.37 5.07 -12.03
N ILE A 107 8.38 4.30 -12.49
CA ILE A 107 8.55 3.04 -13.21
C ILE A 107 8.45 3.31 -14.71
N SER A 108 9.41 2.79 -15.48
CA SER A 108 9.39 2.96 -16.94
C SER A 108 8.21 2.20 -17.58
N PRO A 109 7.63 2.69 -18.69
CA PRO A 109 6.58 1.94 -19.40
C PRO A 109 6.97 0.51 -19.75
N LYS A 110 8.24 0.29 -20.12
CA LYS A 110 8.77 -1.04 -20.46
C LYS A 110 8.77 -1.96 -19.24
N GLU A 111 9.19 -1.48 -18.08
CA GLU A 111 9.14 -2.26 -16.84
C GLU A 111 7.69 -2.56 -16.43
N ALA A 112 6.81 -1.55 -16.45
CA ALA A 112 5.41 -1.70 -16.06
C ALA A 112 4.65 -2.76 -16.91
N GLN A 113 4.97 -2.88 -18.19
CA GLN A 113 4.41 -3.95 -19.05
C GLN A 113 4.84 -5.36 -18.62
N ARG A 114 6.07 -5.50 -18.13
CA ARG A 114 6.60 -6.78 -17.65
C ARG A 114 6.11 -7.12 -16.25
N MET A 115 5.86 -6.11 -15.41
CA MET A 115 5.42 -6.31 -14.02
C MET A 115 4.11 -7.10 -13.93
N ASP A 116 4.12 -8.12 -13.07
CA ASP A 116 2.92 -8.79 -12.61
C ASP A 116 1.90 -7.73 -12.12
N PRO A 117 0.65 -7.71 -12.65
CA PRO A 117 -0.41 -6.83 -12.17
C PRO A 117 -0.62 -6.86 -10.66
N GLN A 118 -0.31 -7.97 -9.98
CA GLN A 118 -0.35 -8.07 -8.53
C GLN A 118 0.60 -7.05 -7.85
N GLN A 119 1.81 -6.87 -8.38
CA GLN A 119 2.77 -5.88 -7.86
C GLN A 119 2.27 -4.45 -8.08
N ARG A 120 1.60 -4.19 -9.22
CA ARG A 120 1.03 -2.87 -9.55
C ARG A 120 -0.12 -2.50 -8.62
N LEU A 121 -1.06 -3.43 -8.41
CA LEU A 121 -2.15 -3.25 -7.46
C LEU A 121 -1.65 -3.02 -6.03
N LEU A 122 -0.61 -3.74 -5.61
CA LEU A 122 0.01 -3.55 -4.30
C LEU A 122 0.56 -2.13 -4.13
N LEU A 123 1.24 -1.58 -5.13
CA LEU A 123 1.79 -0.22 -5.06
C LEU A 123 0.71 0.84 -4.89
N GLU A 124 -0.34 0.79 -5.73
CA GLU A 124 -1.46 1.72 -5.62
C GLU A 124 -2.16 1.58 -4.27
N LEU A 125 -2.49 0.36 -3.84
CA LEU A 125 -3.23 0.14 -2.59
C LEU A 125 -2.39 0.41 -1.34
N ALA A 126 -1.07 0.23 -1.38
CA ALA A 126 -0.20 0.62 -0.28
C ALA A 126 -0.22 2.14 -0.08
N TRP A 127 -0.15 2.90 -1.17
CA TRP A 127 -0.30 4.35 -1.11
C TRP A 127 -1.68 4.76 -0.58
N GLU A 128 -2.76 4.16 -1.09
CA GLU A 128 -4.11 4.46 -0.61
C GLU A 128 -4.32 4.12 0.87
N ALA A 129 -3.76 3.01 1.35
CA ALA A 129 -3.84 2.61 2.75
C ALA A 129 -3.07 3.60 3.65
N LEU A 130 -1.94 4.13 3.18
CA LEU A 130 -1.19 5.19 3.87
C LEU A 130 -1.96 6.51 3.90
N GLU A 131 -2.59 6.91 2.78
CA GLU A 131 -3.48 8.08 2.75
C GLU A 131 -4.66 7.92 3.71
N ASP A 132 -5.24 6.71 3.79
CA ASP A 132 -6.35 6.40 4.69
C ASP A 132 -5.91 6.38 6.17
N ALA A 133 -4.68 5.96 6.46
CA ALA A 133 -4.05 6.07 7.78
C ALA A 133 -3.68 7.51 8.15
N GLY A 134 -3.75 8.46 7.21
CA GLY A 134 -3.21 9.80 7.39
C GLY A 134 -1.70 9.78 7.63
N CYS A 135 -0.97 8.91 6.95
CA CYS A 135 0.47 8.73 7.10
C CYS A 135 1.16 9.15 5.80
N PRO A 136 1.63 10.42 5.67
CA PRO A 136 2.28 10.87 4.45
C PRO A 136 3.52 10.02 4.16
N ALA A 137 3.66 9.54 2.93
CA ALA A 137 4.77 8.71 2.50
C ALA A 137 6.12 9.42 2.70
N SER A 138 6.17 10.76 2.56
CA SER A 138 7.38 11.55 2.85
C SER A 138 7.86 11.46 4.30
N THR A 139 6.95 11.22 5.26
CA THR A 139 7.29 11.18 6.70
C THR A 139 7.82 9.83 7.17
N ILE A 140 7.63 8.78 6.36
CA ILE A 140 8.07 7.41 6.67
C ILE A 140 9.30 6.97 5.87
N ARG A 141 9.82 7.82 4.99
CA ARG A 141 11.06 7.52 4.25
C ARG A 141 12.22 7.30 5.21
N HIS A 142 13.06 6.32 4.90
CA HIS A 142 14.20 5.88 5.69
C HIS A 142 13.87 5.41 7.12
N THR A 143 12.60 5.08 7.38
CA THR A 143 12.20 4.49 8.67
C THR A 143 12.25 2.97 8.61
N ASP A 144 12.09 2.34 9.77
CA ASP A 144 12.06 0.90 9.97
C ASP A 144 10.70 0.25 9.62
N GLY A 145 9.88 0.90 8.80
CA GLY A 145 8.58 0.37 8.37
C GLY A 145 8.68 -1.03 7.75
N GLY A 146 7.89 -1.98 8.24
CA GLY A 146 7.85 -3.35 7.74
C GLY A 146 6.80 -3.57 6.64
N VAL A 147 7.03 -4.53 5.76
CA VAL A 147 6.16 -4.93 4.65
C VAL A 147 5.98 -6.45 4.64
N PHE A 148 4.73 -6.91 4.76
CA PHE A 148 4.38 -8.32 4.82
C PHE A 148 3.27 -8.63 3.81
N VAL A 149 3.58 -9.36 2.75
CA VAL A 149 2.66 -9.58 1.61
C VAL A 149 2.31 -11.07 1.49
N GLY A 150 1.03 -11.39 1.67
CA GLY A 150 0.49 -12.71 1.33
C GLY A 150 0.25 -12.86 -0.17
N ILE A 151 0.96 -13.79 -0.81
CA ILE A 151 0.90 -14.06 -2.26
C ILE A 151 1.39 -15.49 -2.52
N SER A 152 0.75 -16.23 -3.43
CA SER A 152 1.06 -17.67 -3.63
C SER A 152 1.55 -18.05 -5.03
N HIS A 153 1.20 -17.29 -6.07
CA HIS A 153 1.62 -17.60 -7.44
C HIS A 153 1.61 -16.36 -8.33
N SER A 154 2.21 -16.49 -9.52
CA SER A 154 2.17 -15.49 -10.59
C SER A 154 1.72 -16.13 -11.89
N ASP A 155 0.43 -16.03 -12.19
CA ASP A 155 -0.13 -16.45 -13.49
C ASP A 155 0.51 -15.63 -14.64
N TYR A 156 0.87 -14.38 -14.37
CA TYR A 156 1.46 -13.49 -15.35
C TYR A 156 2.84 -13.97 -15.84
N SER A 157 3.62 -14.62 -14.97
CA SER A 157 4.89 -15.23 -15.38
C SER A 157 4.70 -16.27 -16.48
N GLN A 158 3.60 -17.04 -16.45
CA GLN A 158 3.32 -18.04 -17.47
C GLN A 158 3.11 -17.38 -18.83
N ASN A 159 2.41 -16.24 -18.87
CA ASN A 159 2.20 -15.47 -20.09
C ASN A 159 3.49 -14.87 -20.65
N LEU A 160 4.44 -14.49 -19.79
CA LEU A 160 5.73 -13.95 -20.20
C LEU A 160 6.70 -15.01 -20.72
N PHE A 161 6.70 -16.19 -20.11
CA PHE A 161 7.62 -17.28 -20.45
C PHE A 161 7.00 -18.34 -21.38
N SER A 162 5.71 -18.24 -21.71
CA SER A 162 5.10 -19.03 -22.77
C SER A 162 5.53 -18.48 -24.14
N GLY A 163 6.45 -19.19 -24.82
CA GLY A 163 6.88 -18.86 -26.19
C GLY A 163 8.32 -18.36 -26.31
N THR A 164 8.63 -17.62 -27.38
CA THR A 164 9.98 -17.10 -27.72
C THR A 164 10.22 -15.68 -27.21
N SER A 165 9.55 -15.28 -26.13
CA SER A 165 9.61 -13.92 -25.59
C SER A 165 11.06 -13.54 -25.25
N PRO A 166 11.58 -12.39 -25.75
CA PRO A 166 12.94 -11.99 -25.46
C PRO A 166 13.08 -11.64 -23.98
N VAL A 167 14.00 -12.33 -23.32
CA VAL A 167 14.45 -12.02 -21.95
C VAL A 167 15.14 -10.66 -21.97
N ASP A 168 14.77 -9.80 -21.02
CA ASP A 168 15.37 -8.49 -20.81
C ASP A 168 15.71 -8.27 -19.32
N SER A 169 16.27 -7.09 -19.01
CA SER A 169 16.70 -6.72 -17.66
C SER A 169 15.59 -6.73 -16.60
N TYR A 170 14.31 -6.65 -17.00
CA TYR A 170 13.18 -6.65 -16.07
C TYR A 170 12.59 -8.04 -15.86
N SER A 171 12.98 -9.02 -16.68
CA SER A 171 12.34 -10.34 -16.69
C SER A 171 12.45 -11.09 -15.35
N SER A 172 13.53 -10.87 -14.60
CA SER A 172 13.72 -11.48 -13.27
C SER A 172 12.88 -10.81 -12.18
N SER A 173 12.85 -9.47 -12.12
CA SER A 173 12.15 -8.72 -11.07
C SER A 173 10.64 -8.62 -11.30
N ALA A 174 10.21 -8.74 -12.55
CA ALA A 174 8.83 -8.55 -12.97
C ALA A 174 7.81 -9.48 -12.31
N ASN A 175 8.19 -10.72 -11.98
CA ASN A 175 7.25 -11.74 -11.48
C ASN A 175 7.77 -12.53 -10.27
N ALA A 176 8.98 -12.23 -9.80
CA ALA A 176 9.49 -12.85 -8.59
C ALA A 176 8.59 -12.49 -7.39
N ILE A 177 8.11 -13.51 -6.66
CA ILE A 177 7.18 -13.34 -5.54
C ILE A 177 7.76 -12.42 -4.45
N SER A 178 9.06 -12.51 -4.17
CA SER A 178 9.75 -11.64 -3.22
C SER A 178 9.67 -10.16 -3.58
N ILE A 179 9.61 -9.83 -4.87
CA ILE A 179 9.54 -8.45 -5.35
C ILE A 179 8.19 -7.82 -5.02
N SER A 180 7.12 -8.60 -4.82
CA SER A 180 5.83 -8.06 -4.38
C SER A 180 5.90 -7.32 -3.04
N ALA A 181 6.75 -7.76 -2.11
CA ALA A 181 7.05 -7.02 -0.88
C ALA A 181 8.18 -5.99 -1.10
N ASN A 182 9.30 -6.42 -1.70
CA ASN A 182 10.50 -5.58 -1.79
C ASN A 182 10.29 -4.32 -2.63
N ARG A 183 9.40 -4.36 -3.63
CA ARG A 183 9.09 -3.20 -4.45
C ARG A 183 8.31 -2.13 -3.67
N LEU A 184 7.44 -2.53 -2.74
CA LEU A 184 6.78 -1.58 -1.82
C LEU A 184 7.82 -0.87 -0.96
N SER A 185 8.71 -1.64 -0.33
CA SER A 185 9.79 -1.11 0.50
C SER A 185 10.71 -0.18 -0.31
N PHE A 186 11.05 -0.56 -1.55
CA PHE A 186 11.86 0.25 -2.45
C PHE A 186 11.17 1.57 -2.83
N CYS A 187 9.89 1.53 -3.25
CA CYS A 187 9.17 2.73 -3.69
C CYS A 187 8.84 3.69 -2.54
N LEU A 188 8.65 3.17 -1.33
CA LEU A 188 8.34 3.93 -0.11
C LEU A 188 9.59 4.26 0.72
N ASP A 189 10.77 3.78 0.30
CA ASP A 189 12.05 3.98 0.96
C ASP A 189 12.08 3.46 2.42
N LEU A 190 11.57 2.24 2.62
CA LEU A 190 11.47 1.58 3.92
C LEU A 190 12.63 0.61 4.15
N THR A 191 13.07 0.51 5.40
CA THR A 191 14.25 -0.29 5.79
C THR A 191 13.93 -1.45 6.74
N GLY A 192 12.67 -1.62 7.14
CA GLY A 192 12.22 -2.73 7.99
C GLY A 192 12.10 -4.07 7.25
N PRO A 193 11.59 -5.12 7.92
CA PRO A 193 11.38 -6.44 7.32
C PRO A 193 10.51 -6.37 6.08
N SER A 194 10.92 -7.01 4.97
CA SER A 194 10.20 -7.00 3.70
C SER A 194 10.02 -8.44 3.19
N ILE A 195 8.85 -9.01 3.41
CA ILE A 195 8.63 -10.46 3.32
C ILE A 195 7.40 -10.78 2.49
N ALA A 196 7.59 -11.59 1.45
CA ALA A 196 6.51 -12.25 0.72
C ALA A 196 6.24 -13.64 1.32
N ILE A 197 4.98 -13.98 1.54
CA ILE A 197 4.54 -15.12 2.34
C ILE A 197 3.56 -15.96 1.53
N ASP A 198 3.87 -17.24 1.40
CA ASP A 198 2.99 -18.24 0.80
C ASP A 198 2.64 -19.35 1.81
N THR A 199 1.44 -19.27 2.34
CA THR A 199 0.77 -20.35 3.09
C THR A 199 -0.58 -20.67 2.46
N ALA A 200 -0.66 -20.57 1.12
CA ALA A 200 -1.87 -20.69 0.31
C ALA A 200 -3.00 -19.75 0.77
N CYS A 201 -4.20 -20.26 0.99
CA CYS A 201 -5.38 -19.46 1.39
C CYS A 201 -5.19 -18.67 2.69
N SER A 202 -4.23 -19.08 3.54
CA SER A 202 -3.92 -18.42 4.81
C SER A 202 -2.84 -17.33 4.72
N SER A 203 -2.21 -17.14 3.55
CA SER A 203 -1.03 -16.27 3.35
C SER A 203 -1.17 -14.89 3.98
N SER A 204 -2.26 -14.17 3.71
CA SER A 204 -2.47 -12.82 4.23
C SER A 204 -2.71 -12.75 5.75
N LEU A 205 -3.30 -13.78 6.38
CA LEU A 205 -3.42 -13.81 7.84
C LEU A 205 -2.11 -14.23 8.51
N THR A 206 -1.32 -15.10 7.88
CA THR A 206 0.05 -15.38 8.30
C THR A 206 0.89 -14.11 8.23
N ALA A 207 0.75 -13.31 7.17
CA ALA A 207 1.38 -11.99 7.04
C ALA A 207 0.98 -11.04 8.18
N ALA A 208 -0.33 -10.95 8.49
CA ALA A 208 -0.80 -10.17 9.63
C ALA A 208 -0.23 -10.65 10.97
N HIS A 209 -0.12 -11.98 11.17
CA HIS A 209 0.48 -12.54 12.36
C HIS A 209 1.97 -12.16 12.50
N LEU A 210 2.76 -12.32 11.43
CA LEU A 210 4.18 -11.96 11.44
C LEU A 210 4.39 -10.45 11.66
N ALA A 211 3.57 -9.62 11.04
CA ALA A 211 3.58 -8.17 11.30
C ALA A 211 3.26 -7.84 12.76
N CYS A 212 2.27 -8.50 13.37
CA CYS A 212 1.98 -8.32 14.79
C CYS A 212 3.17 -8.68 15.68
N THR A 213 3.89 -9.77 15.36
CA THR A 213 5.08 -10.16 16.10
C THR A 213 6.20 -9.13 15.91
N SER A 214 6.49 -8.75 14.67
CA SER A 214 7.55 -7.77 14.34
C SER A 214 7.34 -6.41 15.02
N LEU A 215 6.09 -5.92 15.05
CA LEU A 215 5.71 -4.69 15.77
C LEU A 215 5.91 -4.79 17.28
N ARG A 216 5.64 -5.96 17.87
CA ARG A 216 5.76 -6.19 19.33
C ARG A 216 7.20 -6.31 19.77
N GLU A 217 8.02 -6.98 18.96
CA GLU A 217 9.46 -7.11 19.21
C GLU A 217 10.23 -5.82 18.86
N GLY A 218 9.58 -4.84 18.23
CA GLY A 218 10.18 -3.57 17.86
C GLY A 218 11.13 -3.66 16.66
N GLU A 219 10.98 -4.68 15.82
CA GLU A 219 11.70 -4.81 14.54
C GLU A 219 11.21 -3.78 13.50
N CYS A 220 9.99 -3.25 13.68
CA CYS A 220 9.44 -2.16 12.90
C CYS A 220 8.54 -1.24 13.73
N GLY A 221 8.50 0.07 13.39
CA GLY A 221 7.62 1.05 14.04
C GLY A 221 6.17 1.01 13.53
N PHE A 222 5.96 0.59 12.28
CA PHE A 222 4.67 0.34 11.66
C PHE A 222 4.82 -0.78 10.62
N ALA A 223 3.70 -1.38 10.19
CA ALA A 223 3.71 -2.43 9.17
C ALA A 223 2.63 -2.21 8.10
N LEU A 224 3.03 -2.35 6.83
CA LEU A 224 2.13 -2.57 5.70
C LEU A 224 1.90 -4.07 5.55
N VAL A 225 0.65 -4.49 5.70
CA VAL A 225 0.27 -5.89 5.54
C VAL A 225 -0.68 -6.00 4.37
N ALA A 226 -0.36 -6.87 3.43
CA ALA A 226 -1.13 -7.03 2.21
C ALA A 226 -1.49 -8.48 1.92
N GLY A 227 -2.53 -8.66 1.12
CA GLY A 227 -2.86 -9.93 0.48
C GLY A 227 -3.33 -9.66 -0.94
N VAL A 228 -2.77 -10.37 -1.91
CA VAL A 228 -3.12 -10.22 -3.33
C VAL A 228 -3.32 -11.57 -4.01
N ASN A 229 -4.32 -11.65 -4.87
CA ASN A 229 -4.54 -12.78 -5.77
C ASN A 229 -5.18 -12.27 -7.07
N LEU A 230 -4.66 -12.73 -8.21
CA LEU A 230 -5.27 -12.52 -9.52
C LEU A 230 -5.34 -13.83 -10.29
N VAL A 231 -6.37 -13.98 -11.11
CA VAL A 231 -6.64 -15.16 -11.92
C VAL A 231 -6.47 -14.74 -13.39
N LEU A 232 -5.24 -14.89 -13.90
CA LEU A 232 -4.85 -14.37 -15.20
C LEU A 232 -4.63 -15.48 -16.24
N ALA A 233 -4.64 -16.74 -15.81
CA ALA A 233 -4.41 -17.91 -16.65
C ALA A 233 -5.38 -19.07 -16.26
N PRO A 234 -5.88 -19.86 -17.22
CA PRO A 234 -6.88 -20.90 -16.96
C PRO A 234 -6.33 -22.18 -16.31
N GLU A 235 -5.03 -22.44 -16.36
CA GLU A 235 -4.40 -23.72 -16.04
C GLU A 235 -4.67 -24.16 -14.59
N LEU A 236 -4.44 -23.26 -13.63
CA LEU A 236 -4.67 -23.56 -12.22
C LEU A 236 -6.17 -23.76 -11.93
N THR A 237 -7.04 -23.00 -12.60
CA THR A 237 -8.50 -23.19 -12.50
C THR A 237 -8.90 -24.58 -12.97
N SER A 238 -8.41 -25.04 -14.12
CA SER A 238 -8.67 -26.39 -14.62
C SER A 238 -8.10 -27.47 -13.71
N ALA A 239 -6.92 -27.28 -13.14
CA ALA A 239 -6.34 -28.23 -12.20
C ALA A 239 -7.20 -28.39 -10.94
N LEU A 240 -7.73 -27.29 -10.40
CA LEU A 240 -8.61 -27.29 -9.22
C LEU A 240 -10.00 -27.88 -9.53
N GLU A 241 -10.51 -27.68 -10.75
CA GLU A 241 -11.74 -28.29 -11.22
C GLU A 241 -11.60 -29.81 -11.33
N LEU A 242 -10.51 -30.30 -11.95
CA LEU A 242 -10.19 -31.72 -12.03
C LEU A 242 -9.98 -32.36 -10.64
N ALA A 243 -9.51 -31.58 -9.66
CA ALA A 243 -9.38 -32.01 -8.28
C ALA A 243 -10.71 -32.05 -7.51
N GLY A 244 -11.83 -31.60 -8.11
CA GLY A 244 -13.15 -31.56 -7.47
C GLY A 244 -13.27 -30.53 -6.35
N ILE A 245 -12.40 -29.52 -6.33
CA ILE A 245 -12.35 -28.49 -5.28
C ILE A 245 -13.30 -27.31 -5.60
N LEU A 246 -13.52 -27.05 -6.90
CA LEU A 246 -14.34 -25.93 -7.36
C LEU A 246 -15.83 -26.28 -7.39
N SER A 247 -16.65 -25.28 -7.06
CA SER A 247 -18.11 -25.38 -7.14
C SER A 247 -18.57 -25.43 -8.61
N PRO A 248 -19.30 -26.48 -9.04
CA PRO A 248 -19.77 -26.64 -10.42
C PRO A 248 -20.86 -25.64 -10.83
N ASP A 249 -21.55 -25.03 -9.86
CA ASP A 249 -22.54 -23.96 -10.08
C ASP A 249 -22.00 -22.56 -9.70
N PHE A 250 -20.68 -22.45 -9.56
CA PHE A 250 -19.96 -21.20 -9.38
C PHE A 250 -20.47 -20.35 -8.22
N ARG A 251 -20.84 -20.96 -7.09
CA ARG A 251 -21.18 -20.23 -5.86
C ARG A 251 -20.54 -20.86 -4.63
N CYS A 252 -19.91 -20.03 -3.80
CA CYS A 252 -19.49 -20.44 -2.46
C CYS A 252 -20.72 -20.49 -1.56
N LYS A 253 -21.03 -21.67 -1.02
CA LYS A 253 -22.26 -21.93 -0.25
C LYS A 253 -21.93 -22.39 1.18
N PRO A 254 -21.26 -21.53 1.97
CA PRO A 254 -20.69 -21.92 3.25
C PRO A 254 -21.78 -22.42 4.20
N PHE A 255 -21.57 -23.61 4.76
CA PHE A 255 -22.42 -24.26 5.77
C PHE A 255 -23.83 -24.67 5.29
N SER A 256 -24.15 -24.48 4.01
CA SER A 256 -25.41 -24.96 3.42
C SER A 256 -25.34 -26.46 3.12
N ALA A 257 -26.50 -27.13 3.08
CA ALA A 257 -26.61 -28.48 2.53
C ALA A 257 -26.10 -28.57 1.08
N ARG A 258 -26.12 -27.44 0.35
CA ARG A 258 -25.71 -27.32 -1.06
C ARG A 258 -24.25 -26.96 -1.27
N ALA A 259 -23.44 -26.92 -0.21
CA ALA A 259 -21.98 -26.78 -0.30
C ALA A 259 -21.42 -27.80 -1.30
N ASN A 260 -20.57 -27.40 -2.23
CA ASN A 260 -20.06 -28.30 -3.28
C ASN A 260 -18.71 -27.83 -3.85
N GLY A 261 -17.95 -27.05 -3.07
CA GLY A 261 -16.71 -26.43 -3.49
C GLY A 261 -16.76 -24.91 -3.39
N TYR A 262 -15.67 -24.26 -3.78
CA TYR A 262 -15.57 -22.80 -3.82
C TYR A 262 -15.41 -22.26 -5.25
N VAL A 263 -15.55 -20.95 -5.39
CA VAL A 263 -15.33 -20.22 -6.64
C VAL A 263 -14.05 -19.42 -6.51
N ARG A 264 -13.15 -19.46 -7.50
CA ARG A 264 -11.95 -18.62 -7.47
C ARG A 264 -12.33 -17.14 -7.58
N GLY A 265 -11.54 -16.28 -6.95
CA GLY A 265 -11.71 -14.84 -7.09
C GLY A 265 -10.40 -14.08 -7.02
N GLU A 266 -10.47 -12.83 -7.42
CA GLU A 266 -9.40 -11.86 -7.50
C GLU A 266 -9.61 -10.76 -6.47
N GLY A 267 -8.51 -10.25 -5.91
CA GLY A 267 -8.58 -9.10 -5.05
C GLY A 267 -7.25 -8.76 -4.45
N CYS A 268 -7.18 -7.54 -3.96
CA CYS A 268 -6.03 -7.05 -3.21
C CYS A 268 -6.53 -6.20 -2.06
N GLY A 269 -5.96 -6.39 -0.88
CA GLY A 269 -6.17 -5.53 0.26
C GLY A 269 -4.84 -5.20 0.93
N VAL A 270 -4.74 -3.98 1.45
CA VAL A 270 -3.60 -3.51 2.23
C VAL A 270 -4.13 -2.84 3.49
N VAL A 271 -3.51 -3.14 4.64
CA VAL A 271 -3.79 -2.49 5.91
C VAL A 271 -2.50 -1.94 6.52
N VAL A 272 -2.62 -0.79 7.17
CA VAL A 272 -1.53 -0.17 7.95
C VAL A 272 -1.73 -0.54 9.41
N MET A 273 -0.70 -1.14 10.01
CA MET A 273 -0.72 -1.60 11.40
C MET A 273 0.32 -0.85 12.23
N LYS A 274 -0.07 -0.49 13.45
CA LYS A 274 0.82 0.08 14.48
C LYS A 274 0.53 -0.58 15.81
N ARG A 275 1.49 -0.53 16.72
CA ARG A 275 1.21 -0.78 18.14
C ARG A 275 0.11 0.18 18.62
N LEU A 276 -0.86 -0.33 19.39
CA LEU A 276 -2.03 0.45 19.81
C LEU A 276 -1.62 1.72 20.58
N ALA A 277 -0.65 1.61 21.49
CA ALA A 277 -0.15 2.76 22.24
C ALA A 277 0.40 3.85 21.31
N ARG A 278 1.14 3.44 20.27
CA ARG A 278 1.68 4.37 19.27
C ARG A 278 0.59 5.00 18.40
N ALA A 279 -0.38 4.22 17.96
CA ALA A 279 -1.51 4.73 17.18
C ALA A 279 -2.31 5.80 17.94
N VAL A 280 -2.52 5.60 19.25
CA VAL A 280 -3.19 6.58 20.12
C VAL A 280 -2.34 7.85 20.28
N ALA A 281 -1.04 7.71 20.53
CA ALA A 281 -0.13 8.85 20.66
C ALA A 281 -0.05 9.68 19.36
N ASP A 282 0.02 9.01 18.21
CA ASP A 282 0.05 9.64 16.89
C ASP A 282 -1.31 10.28 16.50
N GLY A 283 -2.37 10.08 17.30
CA GLY A 283 -3.72 10.57 17.01
C GLY A 283 -4.31 9.92 15.76
N ASP A 284 -3.98 8.65 15.52
CA ASP A 284 -4.48 7.91 14.38
C ASP A 284 -5.95 7.52 14.57
N ARG A 285 -6.67 7.42 13.45
CA ARG A 285 -7.96 6.73 13.42
C ARG A 285 -7.69 5.23 13.56
N ILE A 286 -8.50 4.55 14.36
CA ILE A 286 -8.39 3.09 14.57
C ILE A 286 -9.69 2.44 14.12
N TYR A 287 -9.62 1.50 13.18
CA TYR A 287 -10.78 0.76 12.70
C TYR A 287 -11.11 -0.43 13.62
N ALA A 288 -10.06 -1.17 13.99
CA ALA A 288 -10.14 -2.34 14.85
C ALA A 288 -8.78 -2.59 15.50
N VAL A 289 -8.77 -3.43 16.52
CA VAL A 289 -7.56 -3.82 17.26
C VAL A 289 -7.37 -5.32 17.18
N ILE A 290 -6.22 -5.78 16.68
CA ILE A 290 -5.80 -7.18 16.76
C ILE A 290 -5.26 -7.42 18.17
N ARG A 291 -6.02 -8.19 18.94
CA ARG A 291 -5.73 -8.51 20.35
C ARG A 291 -4.85 -9.74 20.47
N GLY A 292 -5.07 -10.73 19.61
CA GLY A 292 -4.31 -11.97 19.60
C GLY A 292 -4.28 -12.57 18.20
N SER A 293 -3.21 -13.29 17.90
CA SER A 293 -3.03 -13.97 16.62
C SER A 293 -2.28 -15.28 16.83
N ALA A 294 -2.58 -16.28 16.01
CA ALA A 294 -1.87 -17.54 15.99
C ALA A 294 -1.83 -18.14 14.60
N VAL A 295 -0.73 -18.81 14.30
CA VAL A 295 -0.56 -19.69 13.15
C VAL A 295 -0.22 -21.10 13.62
N GLY A 296 -0.59 -22.10 12.84
CA GLY A 296 -0.34 -23.51 13.13
C GLY A 296 -0.39 -24.37 11.87
N GLN A 297 -0.19 -25.68 12.00
CA GLN A 297 -0.25 -26.61 10.89
C GLN A 297 -1.04 -27.88 11.26
N ASN A 298 -1.73 -28.48 10.29
CA ASN A 298 -2.57 -29.68 10.47
C ASN A 298 -1.86 -30.94 11.01
N GLY A 299 -0.54 -30.99 10.98
CA GLY A 299 0.26 -32.20 11.11
C GLY A 299 -0.09 -33.23 10.03
N ARG A 300 0.02 -34.51 10.41
CA ARG A 300 -0.44 -35.62 9.58
C ARG A 300 -1.96 -35.77 9.68
N SER A 301 -2.67 -35.49 8.59
CA SER A 301 -4.12 -35.70 8.44
C SER A 301 -4.43 -36.82 7.43
N ASN A 302 -5.71 -37.01 7.07
CA ASN A 302 -6.15 -38.06 6.14
C ASN A 302 -5.69 -37.86 4.68
N GLY A 303 -5.01 -36.75 4.39
CA GLY A 303 -4.41 -36.42 3.11
C GLY A 303 -3.81 -35.02 3.17
N LEU A 304 -2.86 -34.70 2.29
CA LEU A 304 -2.17 -33.39 2.33
C LEU A 304 -3.15 -32.20 2.32
N THR A 305 -4.25 -32.34 1.56
CA THR A 305 -5.29 -31.32 1.41
C THR A 305 -6.43 -31.41 2.43
N SER A 306 -6.40 -32.42 3.31
CA SER A 306 -7.48 -32.66 4.28
C SER A 306 -7.29 -31.76 5.52
N PRO A 307 -8.33 -31.03 5.95
CA PRO A 307 -8.28 -30.23 7.17
C PRO A 307 -8.18 -31.11 8.43
N ASN A 308 -7.75 -30.52 9.55
CA ASN A 308 -7.65 -31.20 10.84
C ASN A 308 -8.40 -30.41 11.94
N PRO A 309 -9.48 -30.96 12.54
CA PRO A 309 -10.26 -30.26 13.57
C PRO A 309 -9.43 -29.89 14.80
N GLY A 310 -8.58 -30.80 15.28
CA GLY A 310 -7.74 -30.54 16.47
C GLY A 310 -6.71 -29.42 16.23
N ALA A 311 -6.20 -29.31 15.00
CA ALA A 311 -5.29 -28.23 14.63
C ALA A 311 -6.01 -26.87 14.55
N GLN A 312 -7.24 -26.85 14.01
CA GLN A 312 -8.07 -25.65 13.98
C GLN A 312 -8.47 -25.20 15.40
N GLU A 313 -8.87 -26.13 16.27
CA GLU A 313 -9.13 -25.83 17.69
C GLU A 313 -7.89 -25.26 18.39
N SER A 314 -6.72 -25.86 18.17
CA SER A 314 -5.46 -25.44 18.78
C SER A 314 -5.09 -24.00 18.41
N VAL A 315 -5.18 -23.64 17.12
CA VAL A 315 -4.86 -22.28 16.65
C VAL A 315 -5.86 -21.25 17.19
N MET A 316 -7.17 -21.56 17.22
CA MET A 316 -8.19 -20.68 17.79
C MET A 316 -7.96 -20.45 19.29
N ARG A 317 -7.72 -21.52 20.07
CA ARG A 317 -7.42 -21.40 21.51
C ARG A 317 -6.13 -20.62 21.76
N ALA A 318 -5.10 -20.80 20.92
CA ALA A 318 -3.85 -20.05 21.05
C ALA A 318 -4.06 -18.55 20.83
N ALA A 319 -4.83 -18.16 19.81
CA ALA A 319 -5.15 -16.76 19.54
C ALA A 319 -5.97 -16.15 20.69
N ALA A 320 -6.99 -16.86 21.20
CA ALA A 320 -7.79 -16.41 22.34
C ALA A 320 -6.96 -16.24 23.63
N ARG A 321 -6.05 -17.18 23.92
CA ARG A 321 -5.10 -17.06 25.05
C ARG A 321 -4.22 -15.82 24.91
N ARG A 322 -3.65 -15.56 23.73
CA ARG A 322 -2.82 -14.37 23.47
C ARG A 322 -3.60 -13.06 23.56
N ALA A 323 -4.88 -13.10 23.20
CA ALA A 323 -5.80 -11.97 23.37
C ALA A 323 -6.25 -11.74 24.83
N ALA A 324 -5.97 -12.69 25.73
CA ALA A 324 -6.47 -12.72 27.11
C ALA A 324 -8.00 -12.56 27.21
N ILE A 325 -8.73 -13.24 26.31
CA ILE A 325 -10.20 -13.23 26.27
C ILE A 325 -10.76 -14.63 26.54
N ASP A 326 -11.87 -14.70 27.30
CA ASP A 326 -12.67 -15.93 27.38
C ASP A 326 -13.26 -16.22 25.99
N PRO A 327 -12.98 -17.38 25.37
CA PRO A 327 -13.56 -17.75 24.07
C PRO A 327 -15.09 -17.59 24.00
N ASN A 328 -15.83 -17.83 25.09
CA ASN A 328 -17.29 -17.68 25.11
C ASN A 328 -17.75 -16.22 24.94
N LYS A 329 -16.81 -15.26 24.96
CA LYS A 329 -17.01 -13.83 24.77
C LYS A 329 -16.69 -13.39 23.33
N ILE A 330 -16.43 -14.27 22.38
CA ILE A 330 -16.36 -13.89 20.95
C ILE A 330 -17.77 -13.78 20.38
N ASP A 331 -18.20 -12.63 19.87
CA ASP A 331 -19.57 -12.46 19.34
C ASP A 331 -19.72 -13.06 17.95
N TYR A 332 -18.69 -12.87 17.13
CA TYR A 332 -18.72 -13.12 15.70
C TYR A 332 -17.45 -13.84 15.23
N VAL A 333 -17.55 -14.74 14.26
CA VAL A 333 -16.39 -15.26 13.54
C VAL A 333 -16.58 -15.11 12.04
N GLU A 334 -15.66 -14.40 11.41
CA GLU A 334 -15.45 -14.47 9.96
C GLU A 334 -14.62 -15.73 9.67
N THR A 335 -15.28 -16.71 9.08
CA THR A 335 -14.80 -18.08 8.92
C THR A 335 -13.94 -18.25 7.67
N HIS A 336 -13.22 -19.37 7.60
CA HIS A 336 -12.64 -19.82 6.34
C HIS A 336 -13.77 -20.20 5.36
N GLY A 337 -14.81 -20.92 5.79
CA GLY A 337 -16.13 -21.04 5.14
C GLY A 337 -16.08 -21.04 3.62
N THR A 338 -15.48 -22.07 3.03
CA THR A 338 -15.29 -22.15 1.58
C THR A 338 -16.50 -22.71 0.85
N GLY A 339 -17.46 -23.32 1.55
CA GLY A 339 -18.52 -24.09 0.90
C GLY A 339 -18.06 -25.48 0.51
N THR A 340 -16.98 -25.99 1.11
CA THR A 340 -16.53 -27.37 0.92
C THR A 340 -17.20 -28.25 1.97
N HIS A 341 -17.87 -29.34 1.56
CA HIS A 341 -18.66 -30.17 2.47
C HIS A 341 -17.89 -30.61 3.73
N LEU A 342 -16.72 -31.21 3.54
CA LEU A 342 -15.90 -31.70 4.64
C LEU A 342 -15.25 -30.56 5.43
N GLY A 343 -14.78 -29.51 4.75
CA GLY A 343 -14.08 -28.39 5.37
C GLY A 343 -14.98 -27.59 6.29
N ASP A 344 -16.18 -27.25 5.82
CA ASP A 344 -17.18 -26.48 6.56
C ASP A 344 -17.65 -27.23 7.81
N GLN A 345 -17.88 -28.55 7.73
CA GLN A 345 -18.23 -29.38 8.88
C GLN A 345 -17.13 -29.40 9.95
N ILE A 346 -15.87 -29.57 9.53
CA ILE A 346 -14.72 -29.58 10.44
C ILE A 346 -14.54 -28.22 11.12
N GLU A 347 -14.70 -27.13 10.37
CA GLU A 347 -14.61 -25.77 10.92
C GLU A 347 -15.71 -25.50 11.95
N LEU A 348 -16.97 -25.86 11.67
CA LEU A 348 -18.09 -25.69 12.61
C LEU A 348 -17.88 -26.45 13.93
N LEU A 349 -17.39 -27.70 13.86
CA LEU A 349 -17.09 -28.49 15.05
C LEU A 349 -15.99 -27.86 15.88
N ALA A 350 -14.91 -27.38 15.25
CA ALA A 350 -13.84 -26.68 15.94
C ALA A 350 -14.34 -25.40 16.61
N LEU A 351 -15.13 -24.58 15.91
CA LEU A 351 -15.73 -23.36 16.44
C LEU A 351 -16.63 -23.63 17.65
N SER A 352 -17.50 -24.64 17.57
CA SER A 352 -18.40 -24.99 18.66
C SER A 352 -17.62 -25.40 19.92
N ARG A 353 -16.59 -26.24 19.78
CA ARG A 353 -15.75 -26.69 20.90
C ARG A 353 -14.94 -25.57 21.55
N VAL A 354 -14.55 -24.55 20.78
CA VAL A 354 -13.75 -23.44 21.31
C VAL A 354 -14.62 -22.34 21.89
N TYR A 355 -15.69 -21.94 21.20
CA TYR A 355 -16.43 -20.70 21.46
C TYR A 355 -17.86 -20.90 22.01
N CYS A 356 -18.38 -22.13 22.05
CA CYS A 356 -19.79 -22.40 22.38
C CYS A 356 -20.04 -23.28 23.62
N ASP A 357 -19.01 -23.88 24.19
CA ASP A 357 -19.10 -24.81 25.34
C ASP A 357 -19.97 -24.28 26.49
N ARG A 358 -19.76 -23.01 26.89
CA ARG A 358 -20.50 -22.34 27.99
C ARG A 358 -21.38 -21.20 27.51
N ARG A 359 -21.77 -21.21 26.24
CA ARG A 359 -22.57 -20.16 25.62
C ARG A 359 -24.05 -20.28 25.96
N GLU A 360 -24.73 -19.17 26.21
CA GLU A 360 -26.18 -19.18 26.42
C GLU A 360 -26.90 -19.44 25.08
N PRO A 361 -27.95 -20.28 25.03
CA PRO A 361 -28.69 -20.55 23.79
C PRO A 361 -29.25 -19.30 23.10
N ILE A 362 -29.64 -18.28 23.88
CA ILE A 362 -30.18 -17.01 23.37
C ILE A 362 -29.11 -16.09 22.75
N ARG A 363 -27.83 -16.44 22.88
CA ARG A 363 -26.69 -15.67 22.36
C ARG A 363 -25.78 -16.60 21.55
N PRO A 364 -26.23 -17.13 20.40
CA PRO A 364 -25.41 -18.01 19.58
C PRO A 364 -24.15 -17.31 19.08
N LEU A 365 -23.12 -18.09 18.73
CA LEU A 365 -21.96 -17.56 18.02
C LEU A 365 -22.38 -17.22 16.59
N LEU A 366 -22.14 -15.98 16.18
CA LEU A 366 -22.52 -15.52 14.86
C LEU A 366 -21.40 -15.81 13.86
N LEU A 367 -21.75 -16.39 12.72
CA LEU A 367 -20.78 -16.72 11.67
C LEU A 367 -21.03 -15.93 10.41
N GLY A 368 -19.95 -15.59 9.72
CA GLY A 368 -20.00 -15.22 8.33
C GLY A 368 -18.81 -15.72 7.51
N ALA A 369 -18.95 -15.64 6.20
CA ALA A 369 -17.95 -16.03 5.22
C ALA A 369 -18.05 -15.14 3.97
N VAL A 370 -17.20 -14.11 3.87
CA VAL A 370 -17.14 -13.13 2.77
C VAL A 370 -17.09 -13.77 1.38
N LYS A 371 -16.58 -15.01 1.30
CA LYS A 371 -16.47 -15.80 0.08
C LYS A 371 -17.82 -16.06 -0.60
N SER A 372 -18.93 -16.02 0.15
CA SER A 372 -20.28 -16.09 -0.42
C SER A 372 -20.60 -14.94 -1.36
N ASN A 373 -19.98 -13.77 -1.15
CA ASN A 373 -20.23 -12.56 -1.94
C ASN A 373 -19.22 -12.39 -3.08
N ILE A 374 -17.94 -12.65 -2.81
CA ILE A 374 -16.85 -12.27 -3.73
C ILE A 374 -16.02 -13.46 -4.24
N GLY A 375 -16.40 -14.68 -3.88
CA GLY A 375 -15.59 -15.87 -4.15
C GLY A 375 -14.39 -15.99 -3.21
N HIS A 376 -13.60 -17.04 -3.40
CA HIS A 376 -12.41 -17.32 -2.64
C HIS A 376 -11.19 -16.66 -3.28
N LEU A 377 -10.73 -15.57 -2.67
CA LEU A 377 -9.58 -14.79 -3.16
C LEU A 377 -8.20 -15.41 -2.82
N GLU A 378 -8.14 -16.72 -2.58
CA GLU A 378 -6.92 -17.47 -2.24
C GLU A 378 -6.00 -16.74 -1.24
N ALA A 379 -4.79 -16.33 -1.65
CA ALA A 379 -3.82 -15.64 -0.79
C ALA A 379 -4.37 -14.32 -0.19
N ALA A 380 -5.28 -13.64 -0.88
CA ALA A 380 -5.97 -12.44 -0.42
C ALA A 380 -7.25 -12.71 0.39
N ALA A 381 -7.70 -13.96 0.52
CA ALA A 381 -8.97 -14.27 1.18
C ALA A 381 -9.00 -13.89 2.65
N GLY A 382 -7.88 -14.10 3.35
CA GLY A 382 -7.69 -13.65 4.73
C GLY A 382 -7.81 -12.13 4.86
N MET A 383 -7.20 -11.39 3.94
CA MET A 383 -7.24 -9.93 3.92
C MET A 383 -8.65 -9.38 3.65
N ALA A 384 -9.42 -10.00 2.75
CA ALA A 384 -10.82 -9.63 2.55
C ALA A 384 -11.67 -9.82 3.82
N GLY A 385 -11.45 -10.94 4.53
CA GLY A 385 -12.07 -11.18 5.84
C GLY A 385 -11.62 -10.18 6.91
N LEU A 386 -10.34 -9.79 6.91
CA LEU A 386 -9.78 -8.80 7.83
C LEU A 386 -10.41 -7.42 7.64
N ILE A 387 -10.51 -6.97 6.39
CA ILE A 387 -11.13 -5.68 6.04
C ILE A 387 -12.62 -5.71 6.38
N LYS A 388 -13.36 -6.76 5.97
CA LYS A 388 -14.78 -6.92 6.32
C LYS A 388 -15.00 -6.86 7.84
N THR A 389 -14.21 -7.61 8.61
CA THR A 389 -14.36 -7.69 10.08
C THR A 389 -14.01 -6.37 10.74
N SER A 390 -12.98 -5.68 10.25
CA SER A 390 -12.60 -4.35 10.75
C SER A 390 -13.69 -3.30 10.49
N LEU A 391 -14.28 -3.30 9.30
CA LEU A 391 -15.40 -2.42 8.96
C LEU A 391 -16.66 -2.78 9.76
N ALA A 392 -16.94 -4.07 9.97
CA ALA A 392 -18.07 -4.52 10.79
C ALA A 392 -17.96 -4.04 12.25
N LEU A 393 -16.76 -4.10 12.84
CA LEU A 393 -16.47 -3.54 14.16
C LEU A 393 -16.64 -2.02 14.18
N HIS A 394 -16.06 -1.34 13.19
CA HIS A 394 -16.09 0.12 13.06
C HIS A 394 -17.52 0.67 12.92
N HIS A 395 -18.34 0.04 12.08
CA HIS A 395 -19.73 0.43 11.87
C HIS A 395 -20.71 -0.15 12.90
N GLY A 396 -20.29 -1.17 13.67
CA GLY A 396 -21.18 -1.89 14.59
C GLY A 396 -22.32 -2.63 13.90
N GLU A 397 -22.05 -3.19 12.72
CA GLU A 397 -23.02 -3.90 11.89
C GLU A 397 -22.37 -5.16 11.30
N LEU A 398 -23.13 -6.25 11.18
CA LEU A 398 -22.67 -7.54 10.66
C LEU A 398 -23.37 -7.81 9.31
N PRO A 399 -22.64 -7.79 8.18
CA PRO A 399 -23.22 -8.10 6.87
C PRO A 399 -23.67 -9.56 6.75
N GLY A 400 -24.80 -9.78 6.08
CA GLY A 400 -25.32 -11.11 5.79
C GLY A 400 -24.52 -11.87 4.73
N ASN A 401 -24.64 -13.19 4.75
CA ASN A 401 -24.05 -14.14 3.81
C ASN A 401 -25.06 -14.63 2.80
N LEU A 402 -24.55 -14.91 1.61
CA LEU A 402 -25.34 -15.47 0.52
C LEU A 402 -25.33 -16.99 0.57
N HIS A 403 -26.38 -17.59 0.00
CA HIS A 403 -26.47 -19.02 -0.25
C HIS A 403 -26.35 -19.92 0.98
N VAL A 404 -26.78 -19.42 2.15
CA VAL A 404 -26.76 -20.18 3.41
C VAL A 404 -27.94 -21.16 3.54
N GLU A 405 -28.96 -21.02 2.69
CA GLU A 405 -30.18 -21.83 2.68
C GLU A 405 -30.19 -22.90 1.56
N PRO A 406 -30.68 -24.12 1.82
CA PRO A 406 -31.11 -24.63 3.12
C PRO A 406 -29.91 -24.97 4.03
N PRO A 407 -30.08 -24.94 5.38
CA PRO A 407 -29.03 -25.33 6.31
C PRO A 407 -28.67 -26.80 6.12
N ASN A 408 -27.44 -27.17 6.44
CA ASN A 408 -27.00 -28.56 6.38
C ASN A 408 -27.67 -29.38 7.51
N GLU A 409 -28.61 -30.26 7.16
CA GLU A 409 -29.37 -31.10 8.10
C GLU A 409 -28.49 -32.07 8.91
N SER A 410 -27.28 -32.37 8.44
CA SER A 410 -26.31 -33.14 9.23
C SER A 410 -25.72 -32.36 10.41
N ILE A 411 -26.04 -31.08 10.54
CA ILE A 411 -25.52 -30.16 11.53
C ILE A 411 -26.67 -29.63 12.37
N ASP A 412 -26.68 -29.98 13.66
CA ASP A 412 -27.61 -29.41 14.62
C ASP A 412 -27.09 -28.05 15.12
N PHE A 413 -27.37 -26.98 14.36
CA PHE A 413 -26.96 -25.62 14.69
C PHE A 413 -27.47 -25.13 16.04
N ALA A 414 -28.67 -25.56 16.45
CA ALA A 414 -29.26 -25.19 17.73
C ALA A 414 -28.46 -25.79 18.89
N THR A 415 -28.14 -27.08 18.81
CA THR A 415 -27.29 -27.75 19.81
C THR A 415 -25.87 -27.20 19.81
N LEU A 416 -25.30 -26.85 18.64
CA LEU A 416 -23.98 -26.23 18.55
C LEU A 416 -23.94 -24.78 19.04
N ARG A 417 -25.11 -24.13 19.25
CA ARG A 417 -25.27 -22.73 19.63
C ARG A 417 -24.59 -21.78 18.63
N ILE A 418 -24.76 -22.06 17.34
CA ILE A 418 -24.17 -21.33 16.22
C ILE A 418 -25.29 -20.82 15.31
N GLU A 419 -25.14 -19.59 14.81
CA GLU A 419 -26.01 -19.00 13.80
C GLU A 419 -25.18 -18.47 12.62
N VAL A 420 -25.47 -18.94 11.41
CA VAL A 420 -24.88 -18.37 10.18
C VAL A 420 -25.74 -17.20 9.73
N LEU A 421 -25.14 -16.02 9.57
CA LEU A 421 -25.89 -14.80 9.26
C LEU A 421 -26.40 -14.81 7.82
N GLY A 422 -27.69 -15.05 7.60
CA GLY A 422 -28.30 -14.92 6.27
C GLY A 422 -28.73 -13.49 5.90
N ARG A 423 -28.71 -12.55 6.85
CA ARG A 423 -29.15 -11.15 6.66
C ARG A 423 -28.30 -10.19 7.48
N THR A 424 -28.09 -8.99 6.92
CA THR A 424 -27.38 -7.90 7.60
C THR A 424 -28.15 -7.44 8.84
N ARG A 425 -27.46 -7.27 9.97
CA ARG A 425 -28.05 -6.75 11.22
C ARG A 425 -27.02 -6.01 12.08
N GLY A 426 -27.49 -5.21 13.03
CA GLY A 426 -26.62 -4.55 14.01
C GLY A 426 -25.81 -5.54 14.84
N TRP A 427 -24.62 -5.12 15.30
CA TRP A 427 -23.84 -5.91 16.24
C TRP A 427 -24.62 -6.10 17.54
N PRO A 428 -24.68 -7.33 18.10
CA PRO A 428 -25.43 -7.57 19.34
C PRO A 428 -24.94 -6.67 20.49
N ASP A 429 -25.87 -5.93 21.12
CA ASP A 429 -25.56 -5.20 22.34
C ASP A 429 -25.47 -6.18 23.51
N THR A 430 -24.25 -6.41 23.95
CA THR A 430 -23.94 -7.34 25.04
C THR A 430 -23.48 -6.61 26.30
N GLY A 431 -23.52 -5.27 26.32
CA GLY A 431 -23.01 -4.44 27.43
C GLY A 431 -21.49 -4.53 27.66
N ARG A 432 -20.78 -5.17 26.72
CA ARG A 432 -19.33 -5.39 26.73
C ARG A 432 -18.79 -5.05 25.35
N ALA A 433 -17.50 -4.84 25.28
CA ALA A 433 -16.86 -4.49 24.03
C ALA A 433 -16.91 -5.63 23.00
N LYS A 434 -17.13 -5.23 21.74
CA LYS A 434 -17.33 -6.13 20.60
C LYS A 434 -16.06 -6.91 20.31
N ALA A 435 -16.19 -8.23 20.11
CA ALA A 435 -15.07 -9.11 19.83
C ALA A 435 -15.38 -10.10 18.69
N ALA A 436 -14.41 -10.28 17.78
CA ALA A 436 -14.54 -11.21 16.66
C ALA A 436 -13.32 -12.13 16.51
N GLY A 437 -13.56 -13.35 16.05
CA GLY A 437 -12.54 -14.22 15.49
C GLY A 437 -12.47 -14.09 13.96
N LEU A 438 -11.32 -14.39 13.38
CA LEU A 438 -11.13 -14.45 11.93
C LEU A 438 -10.23 -15.64 11.58
N SER A 439 -10.74 -16.58 10.77
CA SER A 439 -10.04 -17.80 10.36
C SER A 439 -9.64 -17.79 8.88
N SER A 440 -8.47 -18.32 8.57
CA SER A 440 -8.13 -18.75 7.21
C SER A 440 -7.24 -19.99 7.21
N PHE A 441 -7.59 -20.99 6.42
CA PHE A 441 -6.93 -22.30 6.39
C PHE A 441 -6.43 -22.59 4.98
N GLY A 442 -5.12 -22.74 4.82
CA GLY A 442 -4.48 -23.12 3.57
C GLY A 442 -4.67 -24.60 3.28
N PHE A 443 -4.84 -24.95 2.00
CA PHE A 443 -5.06 -26.35 1.60
C PHE A 443 -3.88 -27.26 2.01
N GLY A 444 -2.64 -26.77 2.06
CA GLY A 444 -1.49 -27.52 2.59
C GLY A 444 -1.46 -27.68 4.11
N GLY A 445 -2.51 -27.23 4.81
CA GLY A 445 -2.72 -27.37 6.24
C GLY A 445 -2.15 -26.27 7.12
N ALA A 446 -1.61 -25.19 6.55
CA ALA A 446 -1.23 -24.01 7.30
C ALA A 446 -2.49 -23.23 7.73
N ASN A 447 -2.66 -23.04 9.03
CA ASN A 447 -3.85 -22.41 9.62
C ASN A 447 -3.47 -21.09 10.27
N ALA A 448 -4.31 -20.07 10.13
CA ALA A 448 -4.17 -18.80 10.81
C ALA A 448 -5.49 -18.38 11.46
N HIS A 449 -5.42 -17.82 12.67
CA HIS A 449 -6.57 -17.27 13.37
C HIS A 449 -6.20 -15.97 14.09
N LEU A 450 -7.05 -14.94 13.95
CA LEU A 450 -6.91 -13.65 14.63
C LEU A 450 -8.11 -13.41 15.55
N ILE A 451 -7.88 -12.72 16.67
CA ILE A 451 -8.91 -12.15 17.53
C ILE A 451 -8.86 -10.62 17.39
N LEU A 452 -9.97 -10.05 16.95
CA LEU A 452 -10.18 -8.62 16.78
C LEU A 452 -11.12 -8.07 17.85
N GLY A 453 -10.90 -6.81 18.24
CA GLY A 453 -11.79 -6.05 19.11
C GLY A 453 -12.09 -4.67 18.53
N GLU A 454 -13.15 -4.04 19.05
CA GLU A 454 -13.48 -2.66 18.69
C GLU A 454 -12.37 -1.67 19.08
N ALA A 455 -12.29 -0.57 18.33
CA ALA A 455 -11.38 0.52 18.61
C ALA A 455 -11.70 1.21 19.96
N PRO A 456 -10.70 1.82 20.63
CA PRO A 456 -10.96 2.67 21.79
C PRO A 456 -11.95 3.79 21.46
N ARG A 457 -12.86 4.08 22.39
CA ARG A 457 -13.82 5.18 22.21
C ARG A 457 -13.12 6.51 22.46
N LEU A 458 -13.12 7.37 21.46
CA LEU A 458 -12.73 8.76 21.62
C LEU A 458 -13.96 9.60 22.04
N PRO A 459 -13.80 10.66 22.84
CA PRO A 459 -14.89 11.58 23.18
C PRO A 459 -15.62 12.08 21.94
N ALA A 460 -16.88 12.52 22.06
CA ALA A 460 -17.55 13.18 20.96
C ALA A 460 -16.80 14.46 20.57
N ARG A 461 -16.67 14.73 19.26
CA ARG A 461 -16.04 15.96 18.78
C ARG A 461 -17.07 17.09 18.78
N PRO A 462 -16.78 18.26 19.39
CA PRO A 462 -17.59 19.45 19.19
C PRO A 462 -17.64 19.86 17.71
N ALA A 463 -18.76 20.44 17.29
CA ALA A 463 -18.83 21.07 15.96
C ALA A 463 -17.90 22.29 15.91
N ASP A 464 -17.41 22.64 14.72
CA ASP A 464 -16.70 23.90 14.51
C ASP A 464 -17.61 25.08 14.87
N GLY A 465 -17.03 26.16 15.42
CA GLY A 465 -17.73 27.42 15.59
C GLY A 465 -18.24 27.94 14.22
N PRO A 466 -19.45 28.54 14.17
CA PRO A 466 -20.08 28.89 12.90
C PRO A 466 -19.24 29.86 12.07
N GLY A 467 -19.00 29.52 10.80
CA GLY A 467 -18.47 30.43 9.78
C GLY A 467 -16.97 30.71 9.79
N THR A 468 -16.15 29.93 10.52
CA THR A 468 -14.69 30.11 10.54
C THR A 468 -14.07 29.58 9.24
N PRO A 469 -13.48 30.42 8.36
CA PRO A 469 -12.90 29.96 7.10
C PRO A 469 -11.73 29.00 7.34
N GLN A 470 -11.64 27.97 6.51
CA GLN A 470 -10.58 26.96 6.54
C GLN A 470 -9.81 26.96 5.22
N LEU A 471 -8.51 26.70 5.31
CA LEU A 471 -7.66 26.46 4.16
C LEU A 471 -7.66 24.97 3.82
N VAL A 472 -8.23 24.61 2.68
CA VAL A 472 -8.30 23.24 2.18
C VAL A 472 -7.37 23.08 0.99
N VAL A 473 -6.49 22.09 1.05
CA VAL A 473 -5.45 21.87 0.03
C VAL A 473 -5.70 20.59 -0.77
N LEU A 474 -5.32 20.61 -2.04
CA LEU A 474 -5.24 19.46 -2.92
C LEU A 474 -3.87 19.41 -3.58
N SER A 475 -3.38 18.20 -3.85
CA SER A 475 -2.22 18.02 -4.69
C SER A 475 -2.18 16.68 -5.40
N ALA A 476 -1.61 16.68 -6.61
CA ALA A 476 -1.41 15.46 -7.38
C ALA A 476 -0.08 15.46 -8.17
N GLU A 477 0.34 14.31 -8.69
CA GLU A 477 1.55 14.21 -9.52
C GLU A 477 1.35 14.75 -10.94
N THR A 478 0.11 14.76 -11.44
CA THR A 478 -0.26 15.27 -12.76
C THR A 478 -1.37 16.32 -12.66
N ALA A 479 -1.44 17.21 -13.66
CA ALA A 479 -2.52 18.20 -13.77
C ALA A 479 -3.91 17.54 -13.87
N GLY A 480 -4.05 16.51 -14.71
CA GLY A 480 -5.29 15.73 -14.84
C GLY A 480 -5.71 15.05 -13.54
N ALA A 481 -4.78 14.47 -12.79
CA ALA A 481 -5.07 13.88 -11.48
C ALA A 481 -5.58 14.93 -10.47
N LEU A 482 -5.03 16.16 -10.47
CA LEU A 482 -5.49 17.24 -9.59
C LEU A 482 -6.96 17.62 -9.88
N LEU A 483 -7.33 17.72 -11.16
CA LEU A 483 -8.72 18.01 -11.57
C LEU A 483 -9.66 16.86 -11.18
N ARG A 484 -9.26 15.61 -11.42
CA ARG A 484 -10.05 14.43 -10.99
C ARG A 484 -10.21 14.36 -9.48
N GLN A 485 -9.17 14.74 -8.72
CA GLN A 485 -9.23 14.79 -7.25
C GLN A 485 -10.22 15.85 -6.77
N ALA A 486 -10.23 17.03 -7.40
CA ALA A 486 -11.21 18.07 -7.11
C ALA A 486 -12.65 17.59 -7.36
N SER A 487 -12.90 16.93 -8.51
CA SER A 487 -14.22 16.34 -8.81
C SER A 487 -14.63 15.28 -7.79
N ARG A 488 -13.71 14.37 -7.40
CA ARG A 488 -13.98 13.32 -6.41
C ARG A 488 -14.29 13.91 -5.03
N LEU A 489 -13.54 14.92 -4.60
CA LEU A 489 -13.77 15.55 -3.30
C LEU A 489 -15.10 16.33 -3.31
N SER A 490 -15.45 17.02 -4.40
CA SER A 490 -16.75 17.66 -4.54
C SER A 490 -17.89 16.65 -4.38
N ALA A 491 -17.85 15.55 -5.13
CA ALA A 491 -18.89 14.51 -5.05
C ALA A 491 -18.97 13.86 -3.65
N TRP A 492 -17.82 13.69 -2.98
CA TRP A 492 -17.77 13.19 -1.61
C TRP A 492 -18.42 14.15 -0.61
N LEU A 493 -18.19 15.46 -0.74
CA LEU A 493 -18.83 16.49 0.09
C LEU A 493 -20.35 16.50 -0.13
N ASP A 494 -20.81 16.35 -1.37
CA ASP A 494 -22.25 16.31 -1.69
C ASP A 494 -22.93 15.06 -1.11
N ALA A 495 -22.27 13.90 -1.17
CA ALA A 495 -22.78 12.68 -0.55
C ALA A 495 -22.83 12.78 0.99
N ALA A 496 -21.81 13.39 1.61
CA ALA A 496 -21.72 13.53 3.06
C ALA A 496 -22.79 14.48 3.64
N GLN A 497 -23.30 15.44 2.86
CA GLN A 497 -24.40 16.34 3.26
C GLN A 497 -25.72 15.60 3.52
N SER A 498 -25.88 14.39 2.98
CA SER A 498 -27.06 13.54 3.25
C SER A 498 -26.95 12.75 4.57
N GLY A 499 -25.86 12.94 5.34
CA GLY A 499 -25.58 12.25 6.61
C GLY A 499 -24.99 13.17 7.69
N ALA A 500 -24.28 12.59 8.67
CA ALA A 500 -23.54 13.34 9.68
C ALA A 500 -22.28 13.95 9.05
N GLY A 501 -22.37 15.21 8.62
CA GLY A 501 -21.27 15.92 7.98
C GLY A 501 -20.03 16.05 8.88
N HIS A 502 -18.84 15.94 8.29
CA HIS A 502 -17.57 16.18 8.99
C HIS A 502 -17.29 17.69 9.12
N PRO A 503 -16.72 18.14 10.26
CA PRO A 503 -16.27 19.52 10.40
C PRO A 503 -15.22 19.88 9.35
N LEU A 504 -15.26 21.11 8.85
CA LEU A 504 -14.36 21.54 7.78
C LEU A 504 -12.90 21.63 8.28
N SER A 505 -12.70 21.90 9.57
CA SER A 505 -11.39 21.90 10.22
C SER A 505 -10.70 20.53 10.14
N ASP A 506 -11.48 19.44 10.22
CA ASP A 506 -10.97 18.06 10.11
C ASP A 506 -10.57 17.69 8.70
N LEU A 507 -11.36 18.15 7.72
CA LEU A 507 -11.02 18.00 6.32
C LEU A 507 -9.71 18.73 6.01
N ALA A 508 -9.60 20.00 6.44
CA ALA A 508 -8.39 20.80 6.28
C ALA A 508 -7.18 20.15 6.95
N TYR A 509 -7.33 19.65 8.18
CA TYR A 509 -6.27 18.91 8.89
C TYR A 509 -5.84 17.66 8.12
N SER A 510 -6.81 16.84 7.70
CA SER A 510 -6.54 15.56 7.05
C SER A 510 -5.82 15.76 5.71
N LEU A 511 -6.16 16.80 4.95
CA LEU A 511 -5.52 17.10 3.67
C LEU A 511 -4.18 17.79 3.82
N LEU A 512 -4.03 18.69 4.79
CA LEU A 512 -2.82 19.51 4.93
C LEU A 512 -1.72 18.85 5.76
N ALA A 513 -2.08 18.25 6.90
CA ALA A 513 -1.11 17.68 7.83
C ALA A 513 -0.89 16.18 7.63
N ARG A 514 -1.82 15.49 6.97
CA ARG A 514 -1.91 14.02 6.97
C ARG A 514 -1.87 13.41 5.56
N ARG A 515 -1.53 14.21 4.54
CA ARG A 515 -1.21 13.77 3.17
C ARG A 515 0.04 14.46 2.63
N ASP A 516 0.67 13.85 1.62
CA ASP A 516 1.81 14.44 0.92
C ASP A 516 1.40 15.62 0.04
N ALA A 517 2.23 16.66 0.02
CA ALA A 517 2.12 17.77 -0.92
C ALA A 517 2.86 17.45 -2.23
N LEU A 518 2.11 16.98 -3.22
CA LEU A 518 2.61 16.52 -4.53
C LEU A 518 2.91 17.68 -5.50
N ARG A 519 3.25 17.37 -6.76
CA ARG A 519 3.78 18.32 -7.76
C ARG A 519 2.82 19.42 -8.21
N PHE A 520 1.55 19.11 -8.43
CA PHE A 520 0.53 20.08 -8.82
C PHE A 520 -0.30 20.38 -7.59
N ARG A 521 -0.41 21.65 -7.21
CA ARG A 521 -0.98 22.07 -5.93
C ARG A 521 -2.07 23.11 -6.14
N ARG A 522 -3.16 22.97 -5.40
CA ARG A 522 -4.23 23.97 -5.34
C ARG A 522 -4.74 24.07 -3.91
N ALA A 523 -5.10 25.27 -3.50
CA ALA A 523 -5.73 25.51 -2.22
C ALA A 523 -7.02 26.32 -2.41
N PHE A 524 -7.93 26.15 -1.46
CA PHE A 524 -9.26 26.75 -1.43
C PHE A 524 -9.51 27.31 -0.03
N VAL A 525 -10.12 28.49 0.03
CA VAL A 525 -10.58 29.08 1.29
C VAL A 525 -12.10 28.96 1.30
N ALA A 526 -12.63 28.25 2.28
CA ALA A 526 -14.07 28.00 2.40
C ALA A 526 -14.50 28.07 3.86
N ALA A 527 -15.68 28.63 4.10
CA ALA A 527 -16.28 28.66 5.44
C ALA A 527 -17.29 27.52 5.66
N THR A 528 -17.72 26.84 4.60
CA THR A 528 -18.68 25.73 4.66
C THR A 528 -18.33 24.64 3.65
N ALA A 529 -18.80 23.41 3.92
CA ALA A 529 -18.65 22.29 2.99
C ALA A 529 -19.35 22.53 1.64
N ILE A 530 -20.49 23.24 1.65
CA ILE A 530 -21.27 23.57 0.44
C ILE A 530 -20.48 24.54 -0.45
N ASP A 531 -19.92 25.59 0.13
CA ASP A 531 -19.07 26.55 -0.58
C ASP A 531 -17.83 25.86 -1.16
N LEU A 532 -17.16 25.02 -0.36
CA LEU A 532 -16.02 24.23 -0.83
C LEU A 532 -16.39 23.33 -2.03
N ALA A 533 -17.50 22.59 -1.94
CA ALA A 533 -17.96 21.73 -3.04
C ALA A 533 -18.19 22.55 -4.32
N ALA A 534 -18.86 23.70 -4.23
CA ALA A 534 -19.09 24.58 -5.37
C ALA A 534 -17.77 25.14 -5.95
N GLN A 535 -16.79 25.49 -5.12
CA GLN A 535 -15.47 25.93 -5.58
C GLN A 535 -14.70 24.80 -6.30
N LEU A 536 -14.73 23.58 -5.75
CA LEU A 536 -14.09 22.40 -6.34
C LEU A 536 -14.71 22.04 -7.69
N ALA A 537 -16.04 22.00 -7.79
CA ALA A 537 -16.76 21.71 -9.01
C ALA A 537 -16.45 22.74 -10.11
N ARG A 538 -16.43 24.05 -9.77
CA ARG A 538 -16.03 25.11 -10.71
C ARG A 538 -14.59 24.95 -11.17
N PHE A 539 -13.66 24.67 -10.25
CA PHE A 539 -12.26 24.46 -10.60
C PHE A 539 -12.10 23.28 -11.56
N ALA A 540 -12.72 22.13 -11.26
CA ALA A 540 -12.63 20.94 -12.09
C ALA A 540 -13.30 21.10 -13.46
N GLY A 541 -14.38 21.87 -13.56
CA GLY A 541 -15.12 22.08 -14.82
C GLY A 541 -14.57 23.18 -15.72
N ALA A 542 -13.92 24.21 -15.17
CA ALA A 542 -13.46 25.37 -15.92
C ALA A 542 -11.97 25.36 -16.25
N CYS A 543 -11.14 24.74 -15.40
CA CYS A 543 -9.67 24.75 -15.56
C CYS A 543 -9.22 23.68 -16.55
N ARG A 544 -8.31 24.05 -17.47
CA ARG A 544 -7.65 23.08 -18.35
C ARG A 544 -6.33 22.64 -17.73
N GLU A 545 -5.89 21.42 -18.06
CA GLU A 545 -4.59 20.91 -17.59
C GLU A 545 -3.42 21.82 -17.98
N SER A 546 -3.49 22.48 -19.14
CA SER A 546 -2.48 23.43 -19.61
C SER A 546 -2.35 24.69 -18.76
N ASP A 547 -3.38 25.02 -17.97
CA ASP A 547 -3.41 26.23 -17.14
C ASP A 547 -2.75 25.98 -15.77
N LEU A 548 -2.50 24.70 -15.45
CA LEU A 548 -1.92 24.28 -14.18
C LEU A 548 -0.40 24.21 -14.30
N THR A 549 0.27 24.89 -13.37
CA THR A 549 1.72 24.87 -13.29
C THR A 549 2.19 23.96 -12.16
N ARG A 550 3.32 23.31 -12.38
CA ARG A 550 3.98 22.50 -11.34
C ARG A 550 4.52 23.42 -10.25
N ALA A 551 4.30 23.04 -9.00
CA ALA A 551 4.90 23.65 -7.82
C ALA A 551 6.44 23.69 -7.96
N ALA A 552 7.01 24.86 -7.72
CA ALA A 552 8.44 25.07 -7.77
C ALA A 552 9.06 25.04 -6.37
N ARG A 553 10.37 24.82 -6.30
CA ARG A 553 11.13 25.11 -5.08
C ARG A 553 11.11 26.62 -4.87
N VAL A 554 10.50 27.07 -3.79
CA VAL A 554 10.32 28.49 -3.46
C VAL A 554 10.84 28.81 -2.08
N ARG A 555 11.27 30.05 -1.88
CA ARG A 555 11.62 30.63 -0.58
C ARG A 555 10.79 31.87 -0.32
N ALA A 556 10.37 32.06 0.92
CA ALA A 556 9.60 33.24 1.32
C ALA A 556 10.52 34.44 1.57
N ALA A 557 10.14 35.62 1.11
CA ALA A 557 10.75 36.88 1.47
C ALA A 557 9.68 37.88 1.93
N PHE A 558 9.94 38.65 2.97
CA PHE A 558 8.96 39.58 3.53
C PHE A 558 9.35 41.02 3.25
N TRP A 559 8.38 41.81 2.78
CA TRP A 559 8.50 43.25 2.58
C TRP A 559 7.58 44.00 3.54
N PHE A 560 8.14 44.92 4.30
CA PHE A 560 7.43 45.75 5.27
C PHE A 560 7.45 47.22 4.83
N GLY A 561 6.40 47.65 4.14
CA GLY A 561 6.25 49.02 3.70
C GLY A 561 5.58 49.93 4.73
N GLU A 562 5.22 51.14 4.29
CA GLU A 562 4.41 52.09 5.06
C GLU A 562 2.97 52.11 4.51
N PRO A 563 2.05 51.34 5.11
CA PRO A 563 0.67 51.27 4.63
C PRO A 563 -0.11 52.55 4.92
N GLY A 564 -1.11 52.83 4.07
CA GLY A 564 -2.11 53.85 4.36
C GLY A 564 -3.08 53.44 5.46
N CYS A 565 -3.77 54.40 6.07
CA CYS A 565 -4.72 54.16 7.18
C CYS A 565 -5.80 53.13 6.84
N GLY A 566 -6.22 53.03 5.57
CA GLY A 566 -7.23 52.07 5.14
C GLY A 566 -6.78 50.61 5.21
N TRP A 567 -5.50 50.33 4.96
CA TRP A 567 -4.95 48.98 5.09
C TRP A 567 -4.86 48.56 6.56
N ILE A 568 -4.40 49.48 7.42
CA ILE A 568 -4.29 49.26 8.86
C ILE A 568 -5.68 49.00 9.48
N GLU A 569 -6.68 49.79 9.08
CA GLU A 569 -8.05 49.63 9.57
C GLU A 569 -8.61 48.24 9.23
N ALA A 570 -8.38 47.78 8.00
CA ALA A 570 -8.81 46.46 7.59
C ALA A 570 -8.10 45.35 8.35
N MET A 571 -6.77 45.43 8.54
CA MET A 571 -6.06 44.47 9.39
C MET A 571 -6.55 44.48 10.85
N GLY A 572 -7.11 45.60 11.31
CA GLY A 572 -7.84 45.70 12.57
C GLY A 572 -8.99 44.69 12.71
N ALA A 573 -9.77 44.48 11.66
CA ALA A 573 -10.84 43.48 11.66
C ALA A 573 -10.27 42.05 11.76
N ALA A 574 -9.13 41.77 11.12
CA ALA A 574 -8.45 40.48 11.18
C ALA A 574 -7.91 40.15 12.58
N CYS A 575 -7.52 41.15 13.37
CA CYS A 575 -7.13 40.99 14.78
C CYS A 575 -8.27 40.43 15.65
N GLY A 576 -9.53 40.68 15.27
CA GLY A 576 -10.69 40.08 15.93
C GLY A 576 -10.76 38.57 15.75
N SER A 577 -10.25 38.04 14.62
CA SER A 577 -10.36 36.63 14.24
C SER A 577 -9.07 35.81 14.41
N ASP A 578 -7.88 36.41 14.36
CA ASP A 578 -6.61 35.69 14.50
C ASP A 578 -5.93 35.96 15.86
N PRO A 579 -5.72 34.93 16.69
CA PRO A 579 -5.14 35.10 18.02
C PRO A 579 -3.68 35.62 18.04
N HIS A 580 -2.88 35.38 17.01
CA HIS A 580 -1.50 35.88 16.95
C HIS A 580 -1.46 37.38 16.69
N LEU A 581 -2.32 37.86 15.79
CA LEU A 581 -2.50 39.30 15.58
C LEU A 581 -3.03 39.97 16.85
N ARG A 582 -4.06 39.36 17.46
CA ARG A 582 -4.66 39.86 18.72
C ARG A 582 -3.63 39.97 19.84
N SER A 583 -2.87 38.91 20.09
CA SER A 583 -1.87 38.86 21.15
C SER A 583 -0.79 39.94 21.01
N ILE A 584 -0.32 40.19 19.79
CA ILE A 584 0.69 41.25 19.54
C ILE A 584 0.11 42.65 19.76
N VAL A 585 -1.15 42.88 19.38
CA VAL A 585 -1.83 44.15 19.64
C VAL A 585 -2.03 44.37 21.14
N GLU A 586 -2.44 43.34 21.88
CA GLU A 586 -2.60 43.38 23.34
C GLU A 586 -1.27 43.68 24.06
N LEU A 587 -0.17 43.03 23.65
CA LEU A 587 1.18 43.31 24.15
C LEU A 587 1.63 44.75 23.83
N GLY A 588 1.29 45.24 22.63
CA GLY A 588 1.56 46.62 22.24
C GLY A 588 0.79 47.62 23.12
N ASP A 589 -0.48 47.35 23.40
CA ASP A 589 -1.30 48.18 24.30
C ASP A 589 -0.77 48.18 25.74
N GLU A 590 -0.30 47.04 26.23
CA GLU A 590 0.39 46.95 27.51
C GLU A 590 1.64 47.81 27.56
N ARG A 591 2.45 47.77 26.49
CA ARG A 591 3.67 48.56 26.40
C ARG A 591 3.40 50.06 26.33
N LEU A 592 2.40 50.49 25.56
CA LEU A 592 2.00 51.90 25.47
C LEU A 592 1.47 52.42 26.82
N ARG A 593 0.67 51.63 27.52
CA ARG A 593 0.15 51.96 28.86
C ARG A 593 1.28 52.13 29.87
N ALA A 594 2.26 51.22 29.85
CA ALA A 594 3.46 51.32 30.68
C ALA A 594 4.29 52.57 30.35
N GLY A 595 4.27 53.02 29.09
CA GLY A 595 4.88 54.28 28.63
C GLY A 595 4.05 55.55 28.88
N GLY A 596 2.93 55.48 29.61
CA GLY A 596 2.10 56.63 29.98
C GLY A 596 1.18 57.16 28.87
N GLN A 597 0.96 56.41 27.80
CA GLN A 597 0.04 56.81 26.73
C GLN A 597 -1.42 56.58 27.15
N SER A 598 -2.30 57.55 26.87
CA SER A 598 -3.73 57.51 27.22
C SER A 598 -4.62 56.84 26.16
N TRP A 599 -4.02 56.30 25.08
CA TRP A 599 -4.72 55.69 23.95
C TRP A 599 -4.18 54.26 23.69
N SER A 600 -4.97 53.45 22.98
CA SER A 600 -4.61 52.07 22.60
C SER A 600 -4.57 51.88 21.08
N ILE A 601 -3.70 50.98 20.63
CA ILE A 601 -3.63 50.41 19.29
C ILE A 601 -4.96 49.74 18.96
N ALA A 602 -5.47 48.84 19.82
CA ALA A 602 -6.75 48.16 19.58
C ALA A 602 -7.90 49.14 19.34
N GLY A 603 -7.97 50.22 20.13
CA GLY A 603 -8.97 51.27 19.98
C GLY A 603 -8.78 52.14 18.73
N SER A 604 -7.59 52.13 18.12
CA SER A 604 -7.27 52.89 16.91
C SER A 604 -7.46 52.08 15.62
N LEU A 605 -7.31 50.75 15.68
CA LEU A 605 -7.42 49.85 14.53
C LEU A 605 -8.81 49.86 13.87
N GLY A 606 -9.88 50.18 14.59
CA GLY A 606 -11.23 50.28 14.03
C GLY A 606 -11.60 51.65 13.44
N SER A 607 -10.68 52.62 13.36
CA SER A 607 -11.00 53.99 12.98
C SER A 607 -9.90 54.65 12.13
N ARG A 608 -10.16 54.80 10.82
CA ARG A 608 -9.35 55.65 9.93
C ARG A 608 -9.08 57.04 10.49
N ALA A 609 -10.05 57.65 11.20
CA ALA A 609 -9.90 58.97 11.78
C ALA A 609 -8.85 58.97 12.90
N ALA A 610 -8.84 57.94 13.76
CA ALA A 610 -7.85 57.78 14.82
C ALA A 610 -6.43 57.58 14.26
N LEU A 611 -6.29 56.88 13.13
CA LEU A 611 -5.01 56.58 12.48
C LEU A 611 -4.40 57.77 11.71
N ARG A 612 -5.08 58.92 11.65
CA ARG A 612 -4.53 60.11 10.97
C ARG A 612 -3.32 60.71 11.68
N THR A 613 -3.20 60.55 13.00
CA THR A 613 -2.03 61.02 13.76
C THR A 613 -0.81 60.13 13.49
N GLY A 614 0.37 60.73 13.27
CA GLY A 614 1.61 60.00 12.92
C GLY A 614 1.98 58.91 13.95
N ALA A 615 1.95 59.22 15.24
CA ALA A 615 2.27 58.28 16.32
C ALA A 615 1.35 57.04 16.35
N LYS A 616 0.02 57.23 16.29
CA LYS A 616 -0.95 56.11 16.29
C LYS A 616 -0.80 55.24 15.05
N ARG A 617 -0.60 55.87 13.88
CA ARG A 617 -0.38 55.15 12.62
C ARG A 617 0.87 54.30 12.67
N ARG A 618 1.98 54.88 13.13
CA ARG A 618 3.28 54.20 13.25
C ARG A 618 3.18 53.00 14.19
N ALA A 619 2.62 53.18 15.38
CA ALA A 619 2.44 52.10 16.34
C ALA A 619 1.53 50.98 15.80
N ALA A 620 0.40 51.34 15.16
CA ALA A 620 -0.50 50.37 14.56
C ALA A 620 0.16 49.60 13.40
N THR A 621 0.93 50.28 12.54
CA THR A 621 1.72 49.62 11.48
C THR A 621 2.69 48.59 12.06
N ILE A 622 3.48 48.98 13.07
CA ILE A 622 4.46 48.08 13.70
C ILE A 622 3.74 46.88 14.32
N ALA A 623 2.71 47.09 15.14
CA ALA A 623 2.00 46.01 15.81
C ALA A 623 1.33 45.04 14.83
N VAL A 624 0.66 45.54 13.79
CA VAL A 624 0.03 44.69 12.77
C VAL A 624 1.08 43.89 12.00
N GLN A 625 2.17 44.52 11.57
CA GLN A 625 3.24 43.82 10.83
C GLN A 625 3.94 42.75 11.69
N LEU A 626 4.16 43.03 12.98
CA LEU A 626 4.64 42.03 13.94
C LEU A 626 3.63 40.88 14.11
N GLY A 627 2.33 41.19 14.21
CA GLY A 627 1.26 40.19 14.25
C GLY A 627 1.26 39.27 13.02
N LEU A 628 1.41 39.85 11.82
CA LEU A 628 1.50 39.09 10.57
C LEU A 628 2.71 38.16 10.53
N ILE A 629 3.87 38.57 11.05
CA ILE A 629 5.05 37.69 11.15
C ILE A 629 4.72 36.45 11.99
N HIS A 630 4.10 36.64 13.15
CA HIS A 630 3.73 35.52 14.02
C HIS A 630 2.67 34.63 13.38
N ALA A 631 1.65 35.21 12.75
CA ALA A 631 0.61 34.46 12.06
C ALA A 631 1.19 33.62 10.90
N LEU A 632 2.03 34.20 10.05
CA LEU A 632 2.69 33.49 8.95
C LEU A 632 3.63 32.38 9.47
N ARG A 633 4.43 32.66 10.49
CA ARG A 633 5.33 31.68 11.12
C ARG A 633 4.56 30.52 11.74
N ALA A 634 3.39 30.76 12.35
CA ALA A 634 2.53 29.72 12.89
C ALA A 634 2.02 28.75 11.81
N HIS A 635 1.93 29.20 10.57
CA HIS A 635 1.62 28.38 9.40
C HIS A 635 2.86 27.81 8.70
N GLY A 636 4.04 27.89 9.32
CA GLY A 636 5.30 27.38 8.77
C GLY A 636 5.95 28.28 7.71
N VAL A 637 5.44 29.51 7.51
CA VAL A 637 6.01 30.47 6.57
C VAL A 637 7.06 31.32 7.27
N THR A 638 8.32 30.92 7.14
CA THR A 638 9.47 31.67 7.65
C THR A 638 10.24 32.35 6.50
N PRO A 639 10.51 33.66 6.57
CA PRO A 639 11.24 34.34 5.51
C PRO A 639 12.72 33.96 5.52
N SER A 640 13.31 33.71 4.35
CA SER A 640 14.77 33.67 4.17
C SER A 640 15.37 35.07 4.03
N LEU A 641 14.53 36.07 3.81
CA LEU A 641 14.90 37.46 3.58
C LEU A 641 13.79 38.37 4.08
N ALA A 642 14.14 39.42 4.83
CA ALA A 642 13.21 40.47 5.20
C ALA A 642 13.78 41.85 4.85
N ARG A 643 12.90 42.75 4.39
CA ARG A 643 13.24 44.13 4.05
C ARG A 643 12.11 45.04 4.48
N GLY A 644 12.43 46.27 4.90
CA GLY A 644 11.43 47.25 5.27
C GLY A 644 11.86 48.68 5.03
N ILE A 645 10.89 49.60 5.04
CA ILE A 645 11.09 51.05 4.96
C ILE A 645 10.34 51.75 6.09
N GLY A 646 10.84 52.91 6.53
CA GLY A 646 10.22 53.67 7.62
C GLY A 646 9.99 52.82 8.87
N ALA A 647 8.76 52.83 9.38
CA ALA A 647 8.34 52.01 10.53
C ALA A 647 8.48 50.49 10.28
N GLY A 648 8.37 50.04 9.02
CA GLY A 648 8.48 48.64 8.65
C GLY A 648 9.89 48.04 8.83
N ARG A 649 10.93 48.86 8.99
CA ARG A 649 12.28 48.37 9.32
C ARG A 649 12.33 47.65 10.67
N ILE A 650 11.46 48.03 11.61
CA ILE A 650 11.35 47.38 12.92
C ILE A 650 10.82 45.95 12.76
N ALA A 651 9.76 45.77 11.96
CA ALA A 651 9.21 44.45 11.66
C ALA A 651 10.20 43.60 10.83
N ALA A 652 10.93 44.21 9.89
CA ALA A 652 11.95 43.53 9.11
C ALA A 652 13.05 42.93 10.00
N GLY A 653 13.54 43.69 10.99
CA GLY A 653 14.57 43.20 11.93
C GLY A 653 14.08 42.05 12.82
N MET A 654 12.79 42.03 13.18
CA MET A 654 12.21 40.88 13.90
C MET A 654 12.02 39.66 12.98
N ALA A 655 11.67 39.89 11.72
CA ALA A 655 11.47 38.83 10.73
C ALA A 655 12.77 38.11 10.35
N ASP A 656 13.90 38.82 10.26
CA ASP A 656 15.23 38.25 9.99
C ASP A 656 16.02 37.85 11.25
N GLY A 657 15.52 38.21 12.44
CA GLY A 657 16.11 37.84 13.72
C GLY A 657 17.20 38.79 14.22
N SER A 658 17.42 39.94 13.57
CA SER A 658 18.33 40.98 14.03
C SER A 658 17.80 41.82 15.21
N SER A 659 16.49 41.77 15.48
CA SER A 659 15.83 42.44 16.61
C SER A 659 14.92 41.48 17.39
N THR A 660 14.84 41.67 18.71
CA THR A 660 13.89 40.91 19.57
C THR A 660 12.48 41.51 19.53
N LEU A 661 11.49 40.75 20.02
CA LEU A 661 10.12 41.25 20.14
C LEU A 661 10.05 42.42 21.12
N GLU A 662 10.77 42.39 22.23
CA GLU A 662 10.80 43.50 23.19
C GLU A 662 11.36 44.77 22.54
N GLN A 663 12.46 44.66 21.80
CA GLN A 663 13.04 45.81 21.08
C GLN A 663 12.07 46.39 20.04
N ALA A 664 11.30 45.52 19.37
CA ALA A 664 10.30 45.95 18.41
C ALA A 664 9.08 46.63 19.07
N LEU A 665 8.66 46.16 20.25
CA LEU A 665 7.59 46.78 21.04
C LEU A 665 8.02 48.10 21.67
N ASP A 666 9.28 48.21 22.11
CA ASP A 666 9.88 49.46 22.61
C ASP A 666 9.87 50.56 21.56
N ALA A 667 10.00 50.18 20.29
CA ALA A 667 9.95 51.11 19.17
C ALA A 667 8.56 51.74 18.97
N LEU A 668 7.48 51.24 19.59
CA LEU A 668 6.12 51.80 19.46
C LEU A 668 6.01 53.25 19.97
N THR A 669 6.81 53.62 20.97
CA THR A 669 6.82 54.96 21.58
C THR A 669 7.91 55.89 21.06
N GLY A 670 8.78 55.42 20.15
CA GLY A 670 9.89 56.21 19.61
C GLY A 670 9.52 57.21 18.52
N ASP A 671 10.32 58.27 18.37
CA ASP A 671 10.20 59.28 17.31
C ASP A 671 10.63 58.73 15.92
N GLU A 672 10.17 59.37 14.84
CA GLU A 672 10.39 58.92 13.44
C GLU A 672 11.86 58.90 12.97
N THR A 673 12.81 59.39 13.78
CA THR A 673 14.17 59.78 13.34
C THR A 673 15.29 58.77 13.62
N ALA A 674 15.00 57.57 14.11
CA ALA A 674 16.05 56.60 14.43
C ALA A 674 16.54 55.80 13.20
N GLY A 675 17.73 56.15 12.71
CA GLY A 675 18.78 55.21 12.26
C GLY A 675 18.73 54.74 10.80
N ASP A 676 19.63 55.28 9.98
CA ASP A 676 19.94 54.77 8.65
C ASP A 676 20.94 53.61 8.76
N ALA A 677 20.45 52.40 8.99
CA ALA A 677 21.25 51.18 8.88
C ALA A 677 21.11 50.62 7.46
N SER A 678 22.22 50.56 6.74
CA SER A 678 22.33 49.98 5.40
C SER A 678 21.82 48.54 5.41
N PRO A 679 21.06 48.08 4.39
CA PRO A 679 20.55 46.72 4.36
C PRO A 679 21.72 45.74 4.41
N ALA A 680 21.63 44.74 5.29
CA ALA A 680 22.53 43.59 5.25
C ALA A 680 22.56 43.03 3.82
N GLY A 681 23.77 42.78 3.30
CA GLY A 681 23.99 42.29 1.93
C GLY A 681 23.10 41.08 1.62
N ASP A 682 22.72 40.93 0.36
CA ASP A 682 21.85 39.84 -0.04
C ASP A 682 22.47 38.50 0.37
N PRO A 683 21.72 37.62 1.07
CA PRO A 683 22.21 36.30 1.38
C PRO A 683 22.58 35.60 0.07
N ALA A 684 23.62 34.78 0.13
CA ALA A 684 24.07 34.00 -1.03
C ALA A 684 22.86 33.30 -1.68
N PRO A 685 22.74 33.33 -3.01
CA PRO A 685 21.63 32.67 -3.69
C PRO A 685 21.61 31.19 -3.32
N ASP A 686 20.47 30.71 -2.82
CA ASP A 686 20.20 29.28 -2.71
C ASP A 686 19.93 28.78 -4.14
N GLU A 687 20.93 28.14 -4.74
CA GLU A 687 20.90 27.73 -6.16
C GLU A 687 19.61 26.94 -6.46
N GLY A 688 18.72 27.56 -7.25
CA GLY A 688 17.50 26.93 -7.77
C GLY A 688 16.18 27.24 -7.05
N ALA A 689 16.17 27.96 -5.92
CA ALA A 689 14.93 28.39 -5.26
C ALA A 689 14.45 29.76 -5.75
N ARG A 690 13.19 29.86 -6.21
CA ARG A 690 12.61 31.16 -6.62
C ARG A 690 12.05 31.92 -5.42
N THR A 691 12.17 33.25 -5.42
CA THR A 691 11.72 34.09 -4.30
C THR A 691 10.24 34.44 -4.45
N VAL A 692 9.46 34.25 -3.39
CA VAL A 692 8.06 34.70 -3.30
C VAL A 692 7.96 35.79 -2.24
N TRP A 693 7.51 36.98 -2.63
CA TRP A 693 7.45 38.13 -1.73
C TRP A 693 6.09 38.25 -1.05
N PHE A 694 6.05 38.25 0.28
CA PHE A 694 4.88 38.65 1.06
C PHE A 694 4.98 40.14 1.38
N VAL A 695 4.04 40.93 0.87
CA VAL A 695 3.97 42.38 1.06
C VAL A 695 3.07 42.68 2.25
N CYS A 696 3.70 42.95 3.40
CA CYS A 696 3.05 43.26 4.67
C CYS A 696 2.75 44.76 4.79
N GLY A 697 2.09 45.33 3.78
CA GLY A 697 1.76 46.75 3.67
C GLY A 697 2.73 47.55 2.79
N GLY A 698 2.22 48.65 2.21
CA GLY A 698 2.94 49.46 1.23
C GLY A 698 3.04 48.79 -0.15
N ARG A 699 4.00 49.25 -0.98
CA ARG A 699 4.24 48.70 -2.33
C ARG A 699 5.64 48.11 -2.43
N LEU A 700 5.76 46.90 -2.97
CA LEU A 700 7.05 46.28 -3.26
C LEU A 700 7.77 47.03 -4.40
N PRO A 701 9.04 47.45 -4.24
CA PRO A 701 9.81 48.09 -5.30
C PRO A 701 9.95 47.22 -6.56
N ALA A 702 9.92 47.85 -7.75
CA ALA A 702 9.97 47.15 -9.05
C ALA A 702 11.17 46.21 -9.21
N ARG A 703 12.33 46.58 -8.65
CA ARG A 703 13.54 45.73 -8.67
C ARG A 703 13.34 44.36 -8.02
N TYR A 704 12.49 44.26 -7.00
CA TYR A 704 12.22 42.98 -6.34
C TYR A 704 11.09 42.21 -7.01
N GLN A 705 10.22 42.89 -7.78
CA GLN A 705 9.16 42.26 -8.55
C GLN A 705 9.70 41.53 -9.78
N ALA A 706 10.70 42.10 -10.45
CA ALA A 706 11.24 41.57 -11.70
C ALA A 706 11.76 40.12 -11.58
N ASP A 707 12.35 39.78 -10.44
CA ASP A 707 12.93 38.46 -10.18
C ASP A 707 12.07 37.57 -9.28
N ALA A 708 10.85 38.00 -8.95
CA ALA A 708 9.93 37.27 -8.08
C ALA A 708 9.24 36.13 -8.83
N ALA A 709 9.15 34.96 -8.20
CA ALA A 709 8.26 33.88 -8.66
C ALA A 709 6.78 34.27 -8.52
N ALA A 710 6.46 34.98 -7.44
CA ALA A 710 5.15 35.52 -7.15
C ALA A 710 5.27 36.67 -6.13
N VAL A 711 4.30 37.57 -6.14
CA VAL A 711 4.13 38.63 -5.14
C VAL A 711 2.76 38.43 -4.51
N ILE A 712 2.75 38.22 -3.20
CA ILE A 712 1.56 37.99 -2.38
C ILE A 712 1.33 39.24 -1.56
N GLU A 713 0.33 40.03 -1.94
CA GLU A 713 -0.09 41.20 -1.17
C GLU A 713 -1.06 40.75 -0.08
N LEU A 714 -0.71 41.00 1.18
CA LEU A 714 -1.64 40.81 2.29
C LEU A 714 -2.60 41.99 2.27
N SER A 715 -3.73 41.82 1.59
CA SER A 715 -4.66 42.90 1.24
C SER A 715 -5.41 43.48 2.45
N GLY A 716 -5.74 44.77 2.35
CA GLY A 716 -6.47 45.54 3.35
C GLY A 716 -7.99 45.49 3.20
N ASP A 717 -8.56 44.33 2.90
CA ASP A 717 -9.99 44.00 2.97
C ASP A 717 -10.35 43.21 4.25
N GLY A 718 -9.34 42.83 5.04
CA GLY A 718 -9.44 42.82 6.50
C GLY A 718 -10.07 41.61 7.18
N GLY A 719 -10.44 40.57 6.45
CA GLY A 719 -10.90 39.30 7.05
C GLY A 719 -9.76 38.30 7.28
N ALA A 720 -9.97 37.31 8.17
CA ALA A 720 -9.18 36.08 8.22
C ALA A 720 -9.00 35.42 6.84
N GLY A 721 -9.94 35.63 5.91
CA GLY A 721 -9.87 35.17 4.52
C GLY A 721 -8.63 35.66 3.78
N ALA A 722 -8.21 36.92 3.94
CA ALA A 722 -7.08 37.48 3.18
C ALA A 722 -5.74 36.80 3.54
N LEU A 723 -5.53 36.46 4.81
CA LEU A 723 -4.37 35.66 5.22
C LEU A 723 -4.43 34.24 4.65
N LEU A 724 -5.60 33.61 4.68
CA LEU A 724 -5.78 32.26 4.12
C LEU A 724 -5.61 32.26 2.60
N ASP A 725 -6.03 33.30 1.88
CA ASP A 725 -5.83 33.45 0.44
C ASP A 725 -4.34 33.62 0.09
N ALA A 726 -3.60 34.37 0.92
CA ALA A 726 -2.14 34.47 0.82
C ALA A 726 -1.47 33.11 1.03
N LEU A 727 -1.88 32.34 2.04
CA LEU A 727 -1.38 30.99 2.29
C LEU A 727 -1.79 30.02 1.18
N ALA A 728 -2.98 30.16 0.60
CA ALA A 728 -3.44 29.38 -0.55
C ALA A 728 -2.55 29.61 -1.78
N THR A 729 -2.20 30.87 -2.04
CA THR A 729 -1.28 31.25 -3.11
C THR A 729 0.12 30.69 -2.87
N TRP A 730 0.63 30.84 -1.64
CA TRP A 730 1.93 30.29 -1.22
C TRP A 730 2.01 28.77 -1.43
N TYR A 731 0.99 28.02 -1.01
CA TYR A 731 0.93 26.58 -1.24
C TYR A 731 0.92 26.23 -2.72
N GLY A 732 0.11 26.93 -3.52
CA GLY A 732 -0.03 26.70 -4.96
C GLY A 732 1.27 26.87 -5.73
N VAL A 733 2.11 27.84 -5.35
CA VAL A 733 3.42 28.07 -6.02
C VAL A 733 4.52 27.10 -5.56
N GLY A 734 4.25 26.29 -4.54
CA GLY A 734 5.15 25.26 -4.02
C GLY A 734 5.66 25.47 -2.60
N GLY A 735 5.13 26.47 -1.91
CA GLY A 735 5.37 26.71 -0.50
C GLY A 735 4.88 25.57 0.38
N SER A 736 5.58 25.36 1.50
CA SER A 736 5.15 24.42 2.55
C SER A 736 4.32 25.13 3.60
N LEU A 737 3.36 24.41 4.17
CA LEU A 737 2.45 24.92 5.19
C LEU A 737 2.38 23.94 6.36
N CYS A 738 2.19 24.48 7.56
CA CYS A 738 1.82 23.72 8.74
C CYS A 738 0.34 23.94 9.04
N TYR A 739 -0.37 22.86 9.36
CA TYR A 739 -1.73 22.97 9.86
C TYR A 739 -1.73 23.62 11.24
N ARG A 740 -2.73 24.48 11.47
CA ARG A 740 -2.98 25.13 12.75
C ARG A 740 -4.33 24.68 13.26
N ALA A 741 -4.35 24.12 14.46
CA ALA A 741 -5.59 23.75 15.12
C ALA A 741 -6.42 25.00 15.45
N VAL A 742 -7.73 24.86 15.35
CA VAL A 742 -8.67 25.85 15.91
C VAL A 742 -8.52 25.81 17.44
N GLU A 743 -8.40 26.97 18.08
CA GLU A 743 -8.19 27.03 19.53
C GLU A 743 -9.26 26.23 20.30
N GLY A 744 -8.81 25.36 21.21
CA GLY A 744 -9.69 24.50 22.01
C GLY A 744 -10.30 23.30 21.27
N VAL A 745 -9.97 23.07 19.99
CA VAL A 745 -10.49 21.95 19.20
C VAL A 745 -9.34 21.10 18.66
N GLU A 746 -9.23 19.86 19.14
CA GLU A 746 -8.29 18.90 18.55
C GLU A 746 -8.83 18.36 17.22
N PRO A 747 -8.07 18.46 16.11
CA PRO A 747 -8.50 17.93 14.82
C PRO A 747 -8.47 16.39 14.79
N ARG A 748 -9.26 15.79 13.90
CA ARG A 748 -9.42 14.36 13.71
C ARG A 748 -9.26 14.01 12.24
N LEU A 749 -8.74 12.81 12.00
CA LEU A 749 -8.68 12.25 10.67
C LEU A 749 -10.06 11.89 10.14
N VAL A 750 -10.29 12.22 8.87
CA VAL A 750 -11.50 11.87 8.13
C VAL A 750 -11.15 10.91 7.00
N SER A 751 -12.05 9.97 6.70
CA SER A 751 -11.94 9.09 5.53
C SER A 751 -12.17 9.91 4.27
N LEU A 752 -11.13 10.09 3.45
CA LEU A 752 -11.18 10.90 2.24
C LEU A 752 -11.02 10.05 0.99
N PRO A 753 -11.52 10.50 -0.17
CA PRO A 753 -11.28 9.84 -1.44
C PRO A 753 -9.78 9.56 -1.67
N ALA A 754 -9.49 8.37 -2.16
CA ALA A 754 -8.14 7.97 -2.55
C ALA A 754 -7.63 8.72 -3.79
N TYR A 755 -6.30 8.75 -3.95
CA TYR A 755 -5.62 9.31 -5.11
C TYR A 755 -6.22 8.83 -6.46
N PRO A 756 -6.44 9.72 -7.44
CA PRO A 756 -7.00 9.36 -8.74
C PRO A 756 -5.91 8.94 -9.74
N TRP A 757 -5.42 7.71 -9.59
CA TRP A 757 -4.43 7.06 -10.45
C TRP A 757 -4.67 7.29 -11.95
N GLU A 758 -3.61 7.56 -12.70
CA GLU A 758 -3.64 7.40 -14.15
C GLU A 758 -3.89 5.93 -14.49
N ARG A 759 -4.86 5.66 -15.37
CA ARG A 759 -5.29 4.28 -15.70
C ARG A 759 -4.68 3.83 -17.02
N THR A 760 -3.37 3.98 -17.17
CA THR A 760 -2.66 3.65 -18.42
C THR A 760 -2.51 2.14 -18.54
N ARG A 761 -2.83 1.58 -19.71
CA ARG A 761 -2.71 0.14 -19.95
C ARG A 761 -1.25 -0.30 -20.06
N TYR A 762 -0.85 -1.26 -19.22
CA TYR A 762 0.38 -2.01 -19.27
C TYR A 762 0.08 -3.51 -19.25
N TRP A 763 0.33 -4.17 -20.37
CA TRP A 763 0.13 -5.62 -20.51
C TRP A 763 1.13 -6.19 -21.52
N PHE A 764 1.52 -7.44 -21.32
CA PHE A 764 2.37 -8.17 -22.24
C PHE A 764 1.51 -9.03 -23.17
N ASP A 765 1.49 -8.66 -24.45
CA ASP A 765 0.73 -9.36 -25.49
C ASP A 765 1.67 -10.32 -26.25
N ALA A 766 1.65 -11.61 -25.91
CA ALA A 766 2.55 -12.62 -26.47
C ALA A 766 2.41 -12.80 -28.00
N SER A 767 1.25 -12.47 -28.59
CA SER A 767 0.99 -12.56 -30.03
C SER A 767 1.65 -11.46 -30.88
N ALA A 768 2.18 -10.41 -30.24
CA ALA A 768 2.82 -9.28 -30.93
C ALA A 768 4.35 -9.37 -30.98
N ALA A 769 4.95 -10.41 -30.38
CA ALA A 769 6.39 -10.61 -30.39
C ALA A 769 6.85 -11.18 -31.74
N THR A 770 7.17 -10.29 -32.69
CA THR A 770 7.92 -10.65 -33.90
C THR A 770 9.28 -11.23 -33.48
N PRO A 771 9.77 -12.33 -34.09
CA PRO A 771 11.11 -12.83 -33.79
C PRO A 771 12.14 -11.74 -34.10
N VAL A 772 12.77 -11.19 -33.07
CA VAL A 772 13.83 -10.19 -33.26
C VAL A 772 15.07 -10.93 -33.72
N ALA A 773 15.50 -10.67 -34.96
CA ALA A 773 16.77 -11.12 -35.48
C ALA A 773 17.91 -10.65 -34.55
N ALA A 774 18.83 -11.55 -34.22
CA ALA A 774 19.92 -11.32 -33.28
C ALA A 774 20.81 -10.12 -33.71
N GLY A 775 20.48 -8.94 -33.19
CA GLY A 775 21.27 -7.72 -33.34
C GLY A 775 22.44 -7.74 -32.37
N ARG A 776 23.66 -7.68 -32.92
CA ARG A 776 24.93 -7.61 -32.18
C ARG A 776 25.00 -6.31 -31.36
N ASN A 777 25.11 -6.42 -30.03
CA ASN A 777 25.62 -5.33 -29.19
C ASN A 777 27.15 -5.21 -29.33
N PRO A 778 27.73 -4.00 -29.19
CA PRO A 778 29.17 -3.81 -29.21
C PRO A 778 29.81 -4.32 -27.89
N PRO A 779 31.02 -4.88 -27.91
CA PRO A 779 31.63 -5.46 -26.72
C PRO A 779 32.27 -4.39 -25.82
N PHE A 780 32.10 -4.53 -24.51
CA PHE A 780 33.01 -3.95 -23.50
C PHE A 780 34.31 -4.78 -23.43
N PRO A 781 35.46 -4.18 -23.06
CA PRO A 781 36.77 -4.79 -23.27
C PRO A 781 37.01 -5.96 -22.31
N ALA A 782 37.32 -7.13 -22.88
CA ALA A 782 37.67 -8.33 -22.15
C ALA A 782 39.17 -8.36 -21.79
N ALA A 783 39.47 -8.72 -20.54
CA ALA A 783 40.78 -9.19 -20.14
C ALA A 783 41.14 -10.49 -20.89
N GLN A 784 42.38 -10.54 -21.35
CA GLN A 784 42.96 -11.64 -22.12
C GLN A 784 43.05 -12.92 -21.29
N ALA A 785 42.58 -14.04 -21.86
CA ALA A 785 43.20 -15.36 -21.70
C ALA A 785 42.77 -16.28 -22.86
N ASP A 786 43.76 -16.58 -23.71
CA ASP A 786 43.94 -17.69 -24.64
C ASP A 786 42.77 -18.27 -25.44
N SER A 787 42.80 -17.89 -26.73
CA SER A 787 42.26 -18.64 -27.85
C SER A 787 43.13 -19.85 -28.20
N SER A 788 42.57 -21.06 -28.19
CA SER A 788 43.02 -22.09 -29.12
C SER A 788 41.88 -23.02 -29.54
N ALA A 789 41.90 -23.32 -30.84
CA ALA A 789 41.14 -24.33 -31.59
C ALA A 789 39.67 -24.03 -31.98
N CYS A 790 39.56 -23.34 -33.11
CA CYS A 790 38.51 -23.54 -34.10
C CYS A 790 38.38 -25.03 -34.51
N GLY A 791 37.13 -25.43 -34.80
CA GLY A 791 36.82 -26.66 -35.53
C GLY A 791 35.42 -26.56 -36.13
N ALA A 792 35.31 -25.88 -37.28
CA ALA A 792 34.21 -26.09 -38.21
C ALA A 792 34.38 -27.46 -38.90
N GLY A 793 33.28 -28.20 -39.06
CA GLY A 793 33.18 -29.47 -39.80
C GLY A 793 32.08 -30.34 -39.19
N ASP A 794 31.17 -30.99 -39.90
CA ASP A 794 30.95 -31.21 -41.33
C ASP A 794 29.45 -31.53 -41.49
N GLY A 795 28.84 -31.10 -42.59
CA GLY A 795 27.50 -31.50 -43.01
C GLY A 795 27.44 -32.96 -43.49
N GLN A 796 27.59 -33.92 -42.57
CA GLN A 796 27.27 -35.32 -42.82
C GLN A 796 25.84 -35.63 -42.38
N ALA A 797 25.06 -36.26 -43.25
CA ALA A 797 23.74 -36.78 -42.93
C ALA A 797 23.83 -37.75 -41.73
N LEU A 798 22.94 -37.56 -40.75
CA LEU A 798 22.89 -38.39 -39.55
C LEU A 798 22.51 -39.82 -39.92
N SER A 799 23.20 -40.80 -39.33
CA SER A 799 22.79 -42.19 -39.42
C SER A 799 21.45 -42.42 -38.69
N ALA A 800 20.74 -43.49 -39.05
CA ALA A 800 19.50 -43.88 -38.37
C ALA A 800 19.72 -44.16 -36.87
N LEU A 801 20.90 -44.67 -36.51
CA LEU A 801 21.27 -44.93 -35.12
C LEU A 801 21.57 -43.63 -34.36
N GLU A 802 22.31 -42.70 -34.94
CA GLU A 802 22.56 -41.37 -34.35
C GLU A 802 21.26 -40.59 -34.12
N THR A 803 20.34 -40.63 -35.10
CA THR A 803 19.01 -39.97 -34.99
C THR A 803 18.19 -40.58 -33.85
N SER A 804 18.20 -41.90 -33.74
CA SER A 804 17.48 -42.60 -32.67
C SER A 804 18.08 -42.32 -31.30
N LEU A 805 19.41 -42.33 -31.18
CA LEU A 805 20.10 -42.02 -29.92
C LEU A 805 19.88 -40.58 -29.48
N LEU A 806 19.87 -39.62 -30.42
CA LEU A 806 19.51 -38.24 -30.14
C LEU A 806 18.09 -38.14 -29.58
N SER A 807 17.10 -38.74 -30.26
CA SER A 807 15.70 -38.71 -29.80
C SER A 807 15.54 -39.31 -28.38
N ILE A 808 16.26 -40.38 -28.08
CA ILE A 808 16.24 -40.97 -26.73
C ILE A 808 16.90 -40.02 -25.72
N TRP A 809 18.03 -39.39 -26.08
CA TRP A 809 18.71 -38.45 -25.19
C TRP A 809 17.86 -37.21 -24.90
N GLU A 810 17.22 -36.64 -25.92
CA GLU A 810 16.28 -35.54 -25.78
C GLU A 810 15.09 -35.91 -24.89
N THR A 811 14.59 -37.15 -24.99
CA THR A 811 13.52 -37.65 -24.12
C THR A 811 13.98 -37.74 -22.66
N VAL A 812 15.23 -38.15 -22.42
CA VAL A 812 15.77 -38.35 -21.06
C VAL A 812 16.15 -37.03 -20.40
N VAL A 813 16.70 -36.08 -21.15
CA VAL A 813 17.22 -34.81 -20.61
C VAL A 813 16.22 -33.66 -20.75
N GLY A 814 15.22 -33.78 -21.64
CA GLY A 814 14.15 -32.80 -21.82
C GLY A 814 14.56 -31.55 -22.60
N VAL A 815 15.65 -31.59 -23.37
CA VAL A 815 16.17 -30.46 -24.16
C VAL A 815 16.33 -30.88 -25.62
N SER A 816 15.63 -30.21 -26.54
CA SER A 816 15.61 -30.51 -27.98
C SER A 816 16.51 -29.55 -28.77
N ALA A 817 17.83 -29.68 -28.61
CA ALA A 817 18.85 -28.95 -29.39
C ALA A 817 20.27 -29.51 -29.17
N PHE A 818 20.41 -30.82 -28.97
CA PHE A 818 21.72 -31.44 -28.68
C PHE A 818 22.39 -31.95 -29.96
N GLY A 819 23.60 -31.47 -30.29
CA GLY A 819 24.34 -31.94 -31.47
C GLY A 819 24.99 -33.32 -31.27
N VAL A 820 25.13 -34.12 -32.33
CA VAL A 820 25.72 -35.49 -32.22
C VAL A 820 27.19 -35.52 -31.80
N THR A 821 27.91 -34.41 -31.98
CA THR A 821 29.31 -34.23 -31.56
C THR A 821 29.43 -33.48 -30.24
N GLU A 822 28.31 -33.09 -29.61
CA GLU A 822 28.33 -32.46 -28.29
C GLU A 822 28.57 -33.49 -27.18
N ARG A 823 29.25 -33.05 -26.11
CA ARG A 823 29.58 -33.93 -24.98
C ARG A 823 28.35 -34.16 -24.09
N LEU A 824 27.95 -35.42 -23.91
CA LEU A 824 26.75 -35.82 -23.15
C LEU A 824 26.75 -35.26 -21.72
N LEU A 825 27.92 -35.26 -21.07
CA LEU A 825 28.11 -34.79 -19.70
C LEU A 825 28.12 -33.27 -19.53
N ARG A 826 28.04 -32.48 -20.60
CA ARG A 826 27.96 -31.01 -20.51
C ARG A 826 26.57 -30.53 -20.06
N ILE A 827 25.53 -31.32 -20.36
CA ILE A 827 24.12 -30.93 -20.16
C ILE A 827 23.37 -31.94 -19.27
N GLY A 828 23.80 -33.21 -19.19
CA GLY A 828 23.16 -34.24 -18.35
C GLY A 828 23.76 -34.38 -16.94
N LYS A 829 22.91 -34.58 -15.92
CA LYS A 829 23.34 -35.05 -14.57
C LYS A 829 23.69 -36.55 -14.60
N PRO A 830 24.50 -37.09 -13.68
CA PRO A 830 24.86 -38.51 -13.65
C PRO A 830 23.66 -39.49 -13.69
N ALA A 831 22.53 -39.11 -13.08
CA ALA A 831 21.30 -39.91 -13.13
C ALA A 831 20.72 -40.09 -14.56
N HIS A 832 20.93 -39.11 -15.44
CA HIS A 832 20.46 -39.17 -16.83
C HIS A 832 21.24 -40.22 -17.64
N ILE A 833 22.49 -40.50 -17.30
CA ILE A 833 23.30 -41.53 -17.97
C ILE A 833 22.71 -42.92 -17.72
N THR A 834 22.31 -43.22 -16.49
CA THR A 834 21.69 -44.50 -16.14
C THR A 834 20.31 -44.66 -16.80
N GLN A 835 19.51 -43.59 -16.83
CA GLN A 835 18.21 -43.59 -17.50
C GLN A 835 18.35 -43.72 -19.03
N PHE A 836 19.37 -43.06 -19.61
CA PHE A 836 19.69 -43.16 -21.02
C PHE A 836 20.13 -44.58 -21.41
N GLN A 837 20.98 -45.21 -20.60
CA GLN A 837 21.37 -46.61 -20.79
C GLN A 837 20.14 -47.55 -20.79
N ALA A 838 19.21 -47.35 -19.86
CA ALA A 838 18.00 -48.15 -19.77
C ALA A 838 17.09 -47.98 -20.99
N GLU A 839 16.91 -46.76 -21.48
CA GLU A 839 16.07 -46.49 -22.65
C GLU A 839 16.72 -46.94 -23.97
N ILE A 840 18.05 -46.90 -24.09
CA ILE A 840 18.77 -47.51 -25.23
C ILE A 840 18.49 -49.02 -25.28
N ALA A 841 18.62 -49.72 -24.15
CA ALA A 841 18.34 -51.16 -24.07
C ALA A 841 16.89 -51.47 -24.42
N LYS A 842 15.96 -50.66 -23.93
CA LYS A 842 14.51 -50.84 -24.15
C LYS A 842 14.09 -50.57 -25.59
N ARG A 843 14.55 -49.49 -26.21
CA ARG A 843 14.06 -49.04 -27.53
C ARG A 843 14.87 -49.56 -28.70
N LEU A 844 16.17 -49.76 -28.51
CA LEU A 844 17.08 -50.21 -29.58
C LEU A 844 17.48 -51.68 -29.42
N GLY A 845 17.12 -52.34 -28.32
CA GLY A 845 17.49 -53.75 -28.07
C GLY A 845 19.00 -53.97 -27.90
N LYS A 846 19.78 -52.89 -27.76
CA LYS A 846 21.24 -52.93 -27.62
C LYS A 846 21.63 -52.73 -26.16
N SER A 847 22.44 -53.65 -25.62
CA SER A 847 22.98 -53.54 -24.26
C SER A 847 24.37 -52.91 -24.31
N ILE A 848 24.60 -51.88 -23.51
CA ILE A 848 25.90 -51.22 -23.37
C ILE A 848 26.24 -51.08 -21.90
N SER A 849 27.52 -51.27 -21.53
CA SER A 849 27.97 -51.07 -20.15
C SER A 849 28.03 -49.58 -19.80
N LEU A 850 27.83 -49.26 -18.52
CA LEU A 850 27.90 -47.89 -18.03
C LEU A 850 29.30 -47.28 -18.27
N ASP A 851 30.37 -48.07 -18.11
CA ASP A 851 31.75 -47.66 -18.39
C ASP A 851 31.94 -47.26 -19.87
N LYS A 852 31.45 -48.06 -20.83
CA LYS A 852 31.50 -47.70 -22.26
C LYS A 852 30.72 -46.41 -22.53
N LEU A 853 29.54 -46.24 -21.93
CA LEU A 853 28.69 -45.06 -22.13
C LEU A 853 29.30 -43.79 -21.53
N THR A 854 30.06 -43.89 -20.43
CA THR A 854 30.82 -42.76 -19.87
C THR A 854 32.09 -42.41 -20.65
N ARG A 855 32.68 -43.38 -21.37
CA ARG A 855 33.88 -43.19 -22.20
C ARG A 855 33.58 -42.72 -23.62
N SER A 856 32.34 -42.84 -24.09
CA SER A 856 31.86 -42.26 -25.34
C SER A 856 31.35 -40.84 -25.06
N PRO A 857 32.16 -39.79 -25.29
CA PRO A 857 31.79 -38.46 -24.84
C PRO A 857 30.60 -37.91 -25.63
N THR A 858 30.32 -38.39 -26.85
CA THR A 858 29.29 -37.85 -27.75
C THR A 858 28.32 -38.92 -28.26
N ILE A 859 27.16 -38.52 -28.79
CA ILE A 859 26.18 -39.44 -29.42
C ILE A 859 26.80 -40.16 -30.62
N ARG A 860 27.64 -39.48 -31.40
CA ARG A 860 28.35 -40.07 -32.55
C ARG A 860 29.34 -41.15 -32.13
N ASP A 861 30.10 -40.92 -31.05
CA ASP A 861 31.04 -41.92 -30.52
C ASP A 861 30.30 -43.14 -29.96
N LEU A 862 29.14 -42.91 -29.35
CA LEU A 862 28.27 -43.95 -28.85
C LEU A 862 27.65 -44.78 -29.98
N ALA A 863 27.18 -44.13 -31.05
CA ALA A 863 26.66 -44.80 -32.24
C ALA A 863 27.71 -45.73 -32.86
N ARG A 864 28.95 -45.24 -33.04
CA ARG A 864 30.08 -46.05 -33.54
C ARG A 864 30.39 -47.24 -32.61
N ALA A 865 30.43 -47.02 -31.30
CA ALA A 865 30.69 -48.10 -30.34
C ALA A 865 29.60 -49.19 -30.37
N LEU A 866 28.34 -48.79 -30.60
CA LEU A 866 27.19 -49.69 -30.72
C LEU A 866 27.08 -50.37 -32.09
N GLU A 867 27.73 -49.85 -33.13
CA GLU A 867 27.84 -50.51 -34.43
C GLU A 867 28.88 -51.64 -34.39
N VAL A 868 30.05 -51.40 -33.80
CA VAL A 868 31.14 -52.39 -33.66
C VAL A 868 30.72 -53.61 -32.80
N ASP A 869 29.94 -53.42 -31.73
CA ASP A 869 29.44 -54.53 -30.89
C ASP A 869 28.43 -55.45 -31.63
N THR A 870 27.85 -54.99 -32.75
CA THR A 870 26.92 -55.77 -33.57
C THR A 870 27.66 -56.79 -34.45
N GLU A 871 28.85 -56.42 -34.96
CA GLU A 871 29.69 -57.32 -35.75
C GLU A 871 30.29 -58.42 -34.87
N ASP A 872 30.82 -58.09 -33.68
CA ASP A 872 31.42 -59.07 -32.76
C ASP A 872 30.42 -60.13 -32.25
N ARG A 873 29.15 -59.76 -32.08
CA ARG A 873 28.07 -60.70 -31.70
C ARG A 873 27.71 -61.68 -32.81
N LEU A 874 27.74 -61.26 -34.07
CA LEU A 874 27.51 -62.13 -35.23
C LEU A 874 28.68 -63.13 -35.40
N THR A 875 29.92 -62.69 -35.16
CA THR A 875 31.09 -63.57 -35.16
C THR A 875 31.05 -64.60 -34.03
N LEU A 876 30.62 -64.22 -32.82
CA LEU A 876 30.47 -65.11 -31.66
C LEU A 876 29.33 -66.12 -31.81
N GLN A 877 28.17 -65.72 -32.33
CA GLN A 877 27.07 -66.65 -32.63
C GLN A 877 27.47 -67.67 -33.72
N SER A 878 28.27 -67.27 -34.72
CA SER A 878 28.79 -68.19 -35.74
C SER A 878 29.83 -69.19 -35.21
N ARG A 879 30.52 -68.86 -34.10
CA ARG A 879 31.50 -69.74 -33.43
C ARG A 879 30.80 -70.72 -32.47
N LEU A 880 29.75 -70.26 -31.77
CA LEU A 880 28.95 -71.10 -30.87
C LEU A 880 28.09 -72.13 -31.64
N SER A 881 27.53 -71.77 -32.79
CA SER A 881 26.79 -72.69 -33.65
C SER A 881 27.68 -73.77 -34.27
N ARG A 882 28.91 -73.42 -34.67
CA ARG A 882 29.93 -74.39 -35.14
C ARG A 882 30.43 -75.32 -34.02
N GLY A 883 30.53 -74.83 -32.77
CA GLY A 883 30.88 -75.63 -31.60
C GLY A 883 29.77 -76.59 -31.13
N ALA A 884 28.50 -76.27 -31.39
CA ALA A 884 27.36 -77.15 -31.12
C ALA A 884 27.23 -78.25 -32.19
N ALA A 885 27.47 -77.93 -33.46
CA ALA A 885 27.47 -78.92 -34.55
C ALA A 885 28.59 -79.97 -34.41
N ARG A 886 29.78 -79.57 -33.94
CA ARG A 886 30.91 -80.49 -33.72
C ARG A 886 30.68 -81.43 -32.53
N ARG A 887 29.96 -80.98 -31.48
CA ARG A 887 29.55 -81.83 -30.34
C ARG A 887 28.46 -82.83 -30.70
N ASN A 888 27.53 -82.47 -31.57
CA ASN A 888 26.49 -83.40 -32.07
C ASN A 888 27.02 -84.43 -33.08
N ALA A 889 28.10 -84.15 -33.81
CA ALA A 889 28.74 -85.11 -34.71
C ALA A 889 29.56 -86.18 -33.96
N LEU A 890 30.25 -85.81 -32.87
CA LEU A 890 31.00 -86.76 -32.02
C LEU A 890 30.09 -87.67 -31.16
N ALA A 891 28.87 -87.23 -30.86
CA ALA A 891 27.88 -88.04 -30.13
C ALA A 891 27.15 -89.08 -31.02
N ARG A 892 27.26 -88.99 -32.35
CA ARG A 892 26.63 -89.93 -33.30
C ARG A 892 27.57 -91.00 -33.87
N SER A 893 28.85 -91.00 -33.48
CA SER A 893 29.84 -92.02 -33.89
C SER A 893 30.31 -92.93 -32.74
N GLN A 894 29.60 -92.95 -31.61
CA GLN A 894 29.73 -93.94 -30.53
C GLN A 894 28.35 -94.50 -30.12
N GLY A 895 27.52 -94.79 -31.12
CA GLY A 895 26.33 -95.62 -30.99
C GLY A 895 26.50 -96.89 -31.80
#